data_AF-A0A9P6WFP7-F1
#
_entry.id   AF-A0A9P6WFP7-F1
#
_cell.length_a   1.000
_cell.length_b   1.000
_cell.length_c   1.000
_cell.angle_alpha   90.00
_cell.angle_beta   90.00
_cell.angle_gamma   90.00
#
_symmetry.space_group_name_H-M   'P 1'
#
loop_
_entity.id
_entity.type
_entity.pdbx_description
1 polymer ?
#
loop_
_entity_poly.entity_id
_entity_poly.type
_entity_poly.pdbx_seq_one_letter_code
_entity_poly.pdbx_strand_id
1 'polypeptide(L)'
;MNLSQDKIHLLEANTPCIRNICILAHVDHGKTTLSDSLIASNGIISKKMAGKVRYLDSRPDEQLRGITMESSAISLFFKTINQKKEISEYLINLIDSPGHIDFSSEVSSVSRLCDGAIVLVDVVEGVCSQTITVLRQAWIDNLKPILVLNKIDRLILELQLTPDDAYDHLQRLIDQTNTIMASFYNGDVIGNHSNWNGDENSWIEHSDEDIYFDPNMNNVIFTSAYDGWGFNLNQFASILSKKTGIDKAEFDNKLWGNNTIDMKNKKLIEISKKSKAKPLFVSFILDSIWRIYNSIDGRDVDSIVKITTSLNIKVLPKELNSKDSKSLTQTIMSQFLPISSSILSSIIDKLPSPTVAQHMKIDNLLKSIPNSDLIDPVLKEDLINCNKEGEVCGYISKMISIPESDLPENQPVALSKDELFERGRIARLKAAKAAELAAKLDSPKTPEAVSSTSTDEFIIQTESKPATDEFDFEFEYEEEDDDDDNDDNENDSSNEILLAFTRVYSGTINVNDEICVLSPLYDNSKPFDDDENKKHIHKVNVDRLYVLMGRDLTPVKSAPAGTIIGLVSSFFKNIVLKTGTILSFDVVKKNKSINFAQSISIIDVPPIVRVTLEPTKLKNMDKLIKGIKQLNLADPCVRGYMSEDGEVVLETAGELHLERCIKDLEERFAKIDITV
;
A
#
# COMPACT_ATOMS: atom_id res chain seq x y z
N MET A 1 -8.35 -15.77 4.24
CA MET A 1 -9.71 -15.63 4.79
C MET A 1 -10.24 -14.37 4.16
N ASN A 2 -11.27 -14.44 3.32
CA ASN A 2 -11.87 -13.21 2.77
C ASN A 2 -12.64 -12.53 3.91
N LEU A 3 -12.42 -11.22 4.12
CA LEU A 3 -13.19 -10.47 5.10
C LEU A 3 -14.64 -10.37 4.61
N SER A 4 -15.60 -10.65 5.49
CA SER A 4 -16.98 -10.30 5.22
C SER A 4 -17.16 -8.79 5.33
N GLN A 5 -18.05 -8.24 4.51
CA GLN A 5 -18.40 -6.81 4.54
C GLN A 5 -18.85 -6.37 5.94
N ASP A 6 -19.66 -7.18 6.62
CA ASP A 6 -20.12 -6.91 7.99
C ASP A 6 -18.97 -6.74 8.98
N LYS A 7 -17.88 -7.49 8.78
CA LYS A 7 -16.73 -7.43 9.66
C LYS A 7 -15.91 -6.16 9.44
N ILE A 8 -15.77 -5.72 8.20
CA ILE A 8 -15.13 -4.45 7.87
C ILE A 8 -15.90 -3.32 8.54
N HIS A 9 -17.22 -3.30 8.38
CA HIS A 9 -18.09 -2.29 8.99
C HIS A 9 -17.97 -2.23 10.53
N LEU A 10 -17.94 -3.39 11.20
CA LEU A 10 -17.76 -3.45 12.66
C LEU A 10 -16.41 -2.88 13.13
N LEU A 11 -15.34 -3.11 12.36
CA LEU A 11 -14.00 -2.62 12.70
C LEU A 11 -13.84 -1.13 12.38
N GLU A 12 -14.41 -0.67 11.27
CA GLU A 12 -14.47 0.75 10.90
C GLU A 12 -15.27 1.57 11.92
N ALA A 13 -16.36 1.01 12.43
CA ALA A 13 -17.12 1.61 13.53
C ALA A 13 -16.29 1.74 14.82
N ASN A 14 -15.17 1.02 14.97
CA ASN A 14 -14.30 1.06 16.14
C ASN A 14 -12.93 1.70 15.82
N THR A 15 -12.88 3.04 15.79
CA THR A 15 -11.67 3.83 15.48
C THR A 15 -10.37 3.37 16.17
N PRO A 16 -10.36 2.99 17.47
CA PRO A 16 -9.16 2.41 18.12
C PRO A 16 -8.54 1.19 17.41
N CYS A 17 -9.33 0.44 16.65
CA CYS A 17 -8.91 -0.74 15.89
C CYS A 17 -8.34 -0.41 14.50
N ILE A 18 -8.40 0.85 14.07
CA ILE A 18 -7.93 1.29 12.75
C ILE A 18 -6.47 1.74 12.86
N ARG A 19 -5.66 1.47 11.83
CA ARG A 19 -4.34 2.09 11.61
C ARG A 19 -4.23 2.54 10.17
N ASN A 20 -4.00 3.83 9.94
CA ASN A 20 -3.78 4.38 8.60
C ASN A 20 -2.28 4.57 8.40
N ILE A 21 -1.68 3.84 7.45
CA ILE A 21 -0.24 3.81 7.24
C ILE A 21 0.11 4.03 5.78
N CYS A 22 1.24 4.68 5.53
CA CYS A 22 1.87 4.68 4.21
C CYS A 22 3.24 4.00 4.27
N ILE A 23 3.68 3.44 3.14
CA ILE A 23 5.09 3.06 2.96
C ILE A 23 5.78 4.18 2.22
N LEU A 24 6.83 4.75 2.83
CA LEU A 24 7.69 5.75 2.23
C LEU A 24 9.08 5.15 2.03
N ALA A 25 9.57 5.20 0.79
CA ALA A 25 10.85 4.61 0.45
C ALA A 25 11.46 5.30 -0.77
N HIS A 26 12.78 5.25 -0.87
CA HIS A 26 13.48 5.52 -2.12
C HIS A 26 13.13 4.44 -3.17
N VAL A 27 13.29 4.79 -4.46
CA VAL A 27 13.22 3.86 -5.59
C VAL A 27 14.08 2.62 -5.30
N ASP A 28 13.56 1.45 -5.68
CA ASP A 28 14.23 0.15 -5.54
C ASP A 28 14.61 -0.31 -4.12
N HIS A 29 14.23 0.40 -3.05
CA HIS A 29 14.43 -0.10 -1.68
C HIS A 29 13.53 -1.31 -1.32
N GLY A 30 12.68 -1.77 -2.24
CA GLY A 30 11.85 -2.98 -2.08
C GLY A 30 10.46 -2.74 -1.50
N LYS A 31 9.92 -1.52 -1.65
CA LYS A 31 8.57 -1.12 -1.25
C LYS A 31 7.47 -2.03 -1.78
N THR A 32 7.42 -2.23 -3.11
CA THR A 32 6.38 -3.04 -3.75
C THR A 32 6.49 -4.52 -3.37
N THR A 33 7.72 -5.02 -3.18
CA THR A 33 7.96 -6.38 -2.69
C THR A 33 7.46 -6.57 -1.26
N LEU A 34 7.62 -5.53 -0.42
CA LEU A 34 7.11 -5.53 0.94
C LEU A 34 5.57 -5.49 0.97
N SER A 35 4.95 -4.58 0.20
CA SER A 35 3.49 -4.46 0.14
C SER A 35 2.86 -5.77 -0.33
N ASP A 36 3.38 -6.39 -1.40
CA ASP A 36 2.95 -7.72 -1.85
C ASP A 36 3.07 -8.80 -0.75
N SER A 37 4.16 -8.78 0.04
CA SER A 37 4.34 -9.75 1.13
C SER A 37 3.29 -9.61 2.23
N LEU A 38 2.88 -8.36 2.53
CA LEU A 38 1.80 -8.08 3.48
C LEU A 38 0.43 -8.53 2.94
N ILE A 39 0.17 -8.28 1.65
CA ILE A 39 -1.06 -8.67 0.94
C ILE A 39 -1.17 -10.20 0.89
N ALA A 40 -0.08 -10.91 0.60
CA ALA A 40 -0.03 -12.37 0.56
C ALA A 40 -0.36 -13.02 1.90
N SER A 41 -0.01 -12.37 3.01
CA SER A 41 -0.32 -12.87 4.34
C SER A 41 -1.80 -12.83 4.69
N ASN A 42 -2.54 -11.89 4.09
CA ASN A 42 -3.99 -11.78 4.21
C ASN A 42 -4.74 -12.79 3.31
N GLY A 43 -4.01 -13.46 2.41
CA GLY A 43 -4.55 -14.45 1.49
C GLY A 43 -5.26 -13.85 0.27
N ILE A 44 -5.00 -12.57 -0.02
CA ILE A 44 -5.47 -11.87 -1.23
C ILE A 44 -4.70 -12.41 -2.43
N ILE A 45 -3.37 -12.50 -2.31
CA ILE A 45 -2.50 -13.16 -3.30
C ILE A 45 -1.83 -14.40 -2.69
N SER A 46 -1.36 -15.31 -3.55
CA SER A 46 -0.59 -16.46 -3.07
C SER A 46 0.84 -16.05 -2.66
N LYS A 47 1.40 -16.70 -1.63
CA LYS A 47 2.76 -16.42 -1.15
C LYS A 47 3.85 -16.58 -2.22
N LYS A 48 3.64 -17.43 -3.23
CA LYS A 48 4.59 -17.64 -4.34
C LYS A 48 4.57 -16.51 -5.36
N MET A 49 3.47 -15.77 -5.41
CA MET A 49 3.24 -14.65 -6.32
C MET A 49 3.64 -13.31 -5.69
N ALA A 50 3.85 -13.28 -4.37
CA ALA A 50 4.32 -12.11 -3.64
C ALA A 50 5.68 -11.62 -4.21
N GLY A 51 5.77 -10.32 -4.51
CA GLY A 51 6.96 -9.68 -5.04
C GLY A 51 7.15 -9.84 -6.55
N LYS A 52 6.29 -10.62 -7.22
CA LYS A 52 6.31 -10.79 -8.69
C LYS A 52 5.13 -10.11 -9.36
N VAL A 53 3.96 -10.13 -8.73
CA VAL A 53 2.73 -9.59 -9.31
C VAL A 53 2.69 -8.09 -9.21
N ARG A 54 3.28 -7.49 -8.16
CA ARG A 54 3.17 -6.06 -7.87
C ARG A 54 1.70 -5.63 -7.86
N TYR A 55 0.94 -6.21 -6.94
CA TYR A 55 -0.52 -6.16 -6.96
C TYR A 55 -1.10 -4.73 -6.97
N LEU A 56 -0.42 -3.81 -6.27
CA LEU A 56 -0.83 -2.41 -6.14
C LEU A 56 -0.46 -1.52 -7.34
N ASP A 57 0.47 -1.98 -8.19
CA ASP A 57 0.81 -1.32 -9.44
C ASP A 57 -0.28 -1.72 -10.47
N SER A 58 -1.30 -0.89 -10.58
CA SER A 58 -2.49 -1.17 -11.40
C SER A 58 -2.26 -0.85 -12.87
N ARG A 59 -1.41 0.14 -13.16
CA ARG A 59 -1.20 0.62 -14.53
C ARG A 59 -0.18 -0.27 -15.28
N PRO A 60 -0.35 -0.46 -16.59
CA PRO A 60 0.56 -1.31 -17.37
C PRO A 60 1.97 -0.71 -17.49
N ASP A 61 2.08 0.62 -17.55
CA ASP A 61 3.34 1.36 -17.59
C ASP A 61 4.14 1.23 -16.29
N GLU A 62 3.49 1.18 -15.13
CA GLU A 62 4.12 0.89 -13.83
C GLU A 62 4.75 -0.50 -13.81
N GLN A 63 4.00 -1.52 -14.26
CA GLN A 63 4.47 -2.90 -14.28
C GLN A 63 5.68 -3.07 -15.22
N LEU A 64 5.63 -2.44 -16.39
CA LEU A 64 6.72 -2.46 -17.39
C LEU A 64 7.99 -1.80 -16.87
N ARG A 65 7.88 -0.62 -16.24
CA ARG A 65 9.04 0.13 -15.70
C ARG A 65 9.54 -0.44 -14.38
N GLY A 66 8.65 -1.07 -13.62
CA GLY A 66 8.91 -1.55 -12.27
C GLY A 66 9.05 -0.48 -11.20
N ILE A 67 8.46 0.68 -11.44
CA ILE A 67 8.33 1.77 -10.48
C ILE A 67 6.86 2.06 -10.23
N THR A 68 6.52 2.37 -8.98
CA THR A 68 5.19 2.85 -8.61
C THR A 68 5.10 4.33 -8.98
N MET A 69 4.13 4.69 -9.83
CA MET A 69 3.90 6.04 -10.31
C MET A 69 2.63 6.65 -9.72
N GLU A 70 1.67 5.82 -9.32
CA GLU A 70 0.41 6.19 -8.72
C GLU A 70 0.22 5.48 -7.37
N SER A 71 -0.34 6.19 -6.40
CA SER A 71 -0.63 5.67 -5.08
C SER A 71 -1.87 4.79 -5.04
N SER A 72 -1.76 3.64 -4.37
CA SER A 72 -2.84 2.65 -4.27
C SER A 72 -3.06 2.28 -2.81
N ALA A 73 -4.33 2.08 -2.42
CA ALA A 73 -4.71 1.74 -1.05
C ALA A 73 -5.29 0.35 -0.95
N ILE A 74 -4.95 -0.35 0.13
CA ILE A 74 -5.48 -1.66 0.47
C ILE A 74 -5.73 -1.77 1.98
N SER A 75 -6.90 -2.29 2.37
CA SER A 75 -7.18 -2.59 3.76
C SER A 75 -6.78 -4.02 4.12
N LEU A 76 -5.86 -4.15 5.08
CA LEU A 76 -5.36 -5.41 5.60
C LEU A 76 -5.99 -5.71 6.96
N PHE A 77 -6.23 -6.99 7.22
CA PHE A 77 -6.83 -7.44 8.47
C PHE A 77 -5.83 -8.22 9.30
N PHE A 78 -5.67 -7.79 10.55
CA PHE A 78 -4.72 -8.44 11.45
C PHE A 78 -5.37 -8.82 12.77
N LYS A 79 -5.10 -10.05 13.21
CA LYS A 79 -5.48 -10.53 14.54
C LYS A 79 -4.22 -10.68 15.37
N THR A 80 -4.22 -10.05 16.53
CA THR A 80 -3.15 -10.21 17.52
C THR A 80 -3.72 -10.73 18.83
N ILE A 81 -2.86 -11.37 19.62
CA ILE A 81 -3.17 -11.80 20.97
C ILE A 81 -2.46 -10.83 21.90
N ASN A 82 -3.23 -10.05 22.66
CA ASN A 82 -2.67 -9.11 23.63
C ASN A 82 -1.97 -9.86 24.77
N GLN A 83 -1.16 -9.15 25.55
CA GLN A 83 -0.49 -9.70 26.74
C GLN A 83 -1.47 -10.35 27.73
N LYS A 84 -2.74 -9.90 27.75
CA LYS A 84 -3.85 -10.47 28.54
C LYS A 84 -4.46 -11.76 27.94
N LYS A 85 -3.89 -12.29 26.84
CA LYS A 85 -4.41 -13.40 26.03
C LYS A 85 -5.76 -13.15 25.36
N GLU A 86 -6.18 -11.90 25.25
CA GLU A 86 -7.38 -11.51 24.50
C GLU A 86 -7.05 -11.34 23.02
N ILE A 87 -7.95 -11.81 22.15
CA ILE A 87 -7.82 -11.65 20.71
C ILE A 87 -8.31 -10.25 20.36
N SER A 88 -7.42 -9.42 19.86
CA SER A 88 -7.74 -8.09 19.33
C SER A 88 -7.62 -8.10 17.81
N GLU A 89 -8.63 -7.53 17.16
CA GLU A 89 -8.76 -7.48 15.72
C GLU A 89 -8.56 -6.04 15.24
N TYR A 90 -7.77 -5.86 14.18
CA TYR A 90 -7.39 -4.55 13.67
C TYR A 90 -7.57 -4.48 12.16
N LEU A 91 -7.94 -3.30 11.68
CA LEU A 91 -8.00 -2.92 10.27
C LEU A 91 -6.84 -1.96 9.98
N ILE A 92 -5.94 -2.37 9.10
CA ILE A 92 -4.76 -1.58 8.74
C ILE A 92 -4.94 -1.12 7.29
N ASN A 93 -5.20 0.16 7.11
CA ASN A 93 -5.29 0.78 5.80
C ASN A 93 -3.87 1.12 5.34
N LEU A 94 -3.36 0.35 4.40
CA LEU A 94 -2.03 0.50 3.82
C LEU A 94 -2.14 1.27 2.51
N ILE A 95 -1.43 2.40 2.41
CA ILE A 95 -1.25 3.11 1.15
C ILE A 95 0.19 2.91 0.67
N ASP A 96 0.33 2.39 -0.55
CA ASP A 96 1.61 2.33 -1.25
C ASP A 96 1.81 3.64 -2.01
N SER A 97 2.90 4.35 -1.71
CA SER A 97 3.18 5.68 -2.26
C SER A 97 4.33 5.63 -3.26
N PRO A 98 4.37 6.46 -4.32
CA PRO A 98 5.47 6.48 -5.28
C PRO A 98 6.85 6.66 -4.61
N GLY A 99 7.87 5.96 -5.12
CA GLY A 99 9.24 6.08 -4.60
C GLY A 99 10.12 7.08 -5.37
N HIS A 100 9.67 7.51 -6.55
CA HIS A 100 10.42 8.39 -7.43
C HIS A 100 10.14 9.87 -7.11
N ILE A 101 11.18 10.70 -7.20
CA ILE A 101 11.11 12.12 -6.81
C ILE A 101 10.12 12.93 -7.67
N ASP A 102 9.98 12.61 -8.95
CA ASP A 102 9.03 13.27 -9.87
C ASP A 102 7.56 13.17 -9.43
N PHE A 103 7.23 12.22 -8.54
CA PHE A 103 5.89 12.01 -8.01
C PHE A 103 5.77 12.42 -6.53
N SER A 104 6.63 13.33 -6.05
CA SER A 104 6.65 13.77 -4.65
C SER A 104 5.36 14.42 -4.17
N SER A 105 4.62 15.09 -5.05
CA SER A 105 3.31 15.67 -4.73
C SER A 105 2.28 14.61 -4.37
N GLU A 106 2.33 13.46 -5.03
CA GLU A 106 1.45 12.33 -4.70
C GLU A 106 1.84 11.71 -3.36
N VAL A 107 3.13 11.58 -3.07
CA VAL A 107 3.62 11.15 -1.75
C VAL A 107 3.12 12.09 -0.66
N SER A 108 3.17 13.40 -0.87
CA SER A 108 2.68 14.40 0.08
C SER A 108 1.15 14.39 0.25
N SER A 109 0.38 14.10 -0.80
CA SER A 109 -1.07 14.00 -0.70
C SER A 109 -1.50 12.78 0.11
N VAL A 110 -0.78 11.66 -0.05
CA VAL A 110 -1.03 10.40 0.65
C VAL A 110 -0.61 10.46 2.12
N SER A 111 0.55 11.04 2.42
CA SER A 111 1.06 11.16 3.80
C SER A 111 0.09 11.92 4.71
N ARG A 112 -0.67 12.89 4.17
CA ARG A 112 -1.73 13.59 4.91
C ARG A 112 -2.86 12.65 5.36
N LEU A 113 -3.22 11.68 4.52
CA LEU A 113 -4.22 10.67 4.86
C LEU A 113 -3.75 9.69 5.93
N CYS A 114 -2.45 9.51 6.13
CA CYS A 114 -1.91 8.53 7.07
C CYS A 114 -1.66 9.10 8.48
N ASP A 115 -1.55 8.20 9.45
CA ASP A 115 -1.23 8.51 10.86
C ASP A 115 0.19 8.04 11.25
N GLY A 116 0.72 7.08 10.50
CA GLY A 116 2.09 6.60 10.62
C GLY A 116 2.70 6.26 9.28
N ALA A 117 4.02 6.11 9.26
CA ALA A 117 4.78 5.79 8.07
C ALA A 117 5.73 4.61 8.33
N ILE A 118 5.86 3.73 7.35
CA ILE A 118 6.94 2.75 7.27
C ILE A 118 8.03 3.37 6.40
N VAL A 119 9.20 3.64 6.98
CA VAL A 119 10.35 4.18 6.24
C VAL A 119 11.28 3.03 5.87
N LEU A 120 11.41 2.78 4.57
CA LEU A 120 12.20 1.67 4.04
C LEU A 120 13.62 2.11 3.64
N VAL A 121 14.63 1.44 4.20
CA VAL A 121 16.04 1.70 3.88
C VAL A 121 16.70 0.40 3.43
N ASP A 122 17.27 0.38 2.22
CA ASP A 122 18.14 -0.71 1.78
C ASP A 122 19.44 -0.69 2.59
N VAL A 123 19.78 -1.81 3.20
CA VAL A 123 21.00 -1.91 4.01
C VAL A 123 22.28 -1.80 3.19
N VAL A 124 22.28 -2.05 1.88
CA VAL A 124 23.48 -1.92 1.04
C VAL A 124 23.67 -0.50 0.55
N GLU A 125 22.61 0.13 0.04
CA GLU A 125 22.65 1.52 -0.46
C GLU A 125 22.72 2.53 0.68
N GLY A 126 22.07 2.22 1.81
CA GLY A 126 22.04 3.04 3.00
C GLY A 126 21.16 4.27 2.86
N VAL A 127 21.55 5.35 3.52
CA VAL A 127 20.78 6.59 3.58
C VAL A 127 21.21 7.55 2.48
N CYS A 128 20.38 7.69 1.45
CA CYS A 128 20.61 8.57 0.30
C CYS A 128 19.86 9.91 0.42
N SER A 129 20.07 10.83 -0.54
CA SER A 129 19.36 12.12 -0.60
C SER A 129 17.84 11.98 -0.65
N GLN A 130 17.33 10.99 -1.40
CA GLN A 130 15.89 10.72 -1.46
C GLN A 130 15.34 10.19 -0.13
N THR A 131 16.11 9.37 0.59
CA THR A 131 15.75 8.91 1.94
C THR A 131 15.58 10.09 2.91
N ILE A 132 16.44 11.12 2.81
CA ILE A 132 16.32 12.35 3.60
C ILE A 132 15.01 13.09 3.27
N THR A 133 14.64 13.18 2.00
CA THR A 133 13.37 13.80 1.56
C THR A 133 12.17 13.04 2.11
N VAL A 134 12.21 11.71 2.06
CA VAL A 134 11.16 10.84 2.64
C VAL A 134 11.03 11.03 4.15
N LEU A 135 12.14 11.04 4.90
CA LEU A 135 12.13 11.29 6.34
C LEU A 135 11.60 12.69 6.65
N ARG A 136 11.97 13.69 5.84
CA ARG A 136 11.47 15.06 5.97
C ARG A 136 9.95 15.13 5.73
N GLN A 137 9.43 14.39 4.75
CA GLN A 137 7.98 14.32 4.51
C GLN A 137 7.25 13.75 5.73
N ALA A 138 7.75 12.64 6.29
CA ALA A 138 7.17 12.04 7.49
C ALA A 138 7.19 13.01 8.69
N TRP A 139 8.26 13.80 8.81
CA TRP A 139 8.40 14.83 9.83
C TRP A 139 7.39 15.98 9.66
N ILE A 140 7.33 16.59 8.48
CA ILE A 140 6.44 17.73 8.19
C ILE A 140 4.96 17.36 8.43
N ASP A 141 4.55 16.17 7.99
CA ASP A 141 3.18 15.70 8.18
C ASP A 141 2.92 15.08 9.56
N ASN A 142 3.88 15.15 10.49
CA ASN A 142 3.80 14.60 11.84
C ASN A 142 3.33 13.13 11.87
N LEU A 143 3.87 12.32 10.96
CA LEU A 143 3.64 10.87 10.95
C LEU A 143 4.57 10.21 11.96
N LYS A 144 4.07 9.25 12.73
CA LYS A 144 4.93 8.39 13.56
C LYS A 144 5.68 7.41 12.64
N PRO A 145 7.01 7.51 12.49
CA PRO A 145 7.75 6.65 11.57
C PRO A 145 8.20 5.35 12.27
N ILE A 146 8.20 4.25 11.52
CA ILE A 146 8.86 2.99 11.87
C ILE A 146 9.94 2.75 10.82
N LEU A 147 11.19 2.55 11.26
CA LEU A 147 12.31 2.26 10.37
C LEU A 147 12.34 0.78 10.03
N VAL A 148 12.41 0.46 8.75
CA VAL A 148 12.53 -0.92 8.27
C VAL A 148 13.79 -1.01 7.41
N LEU A 149 14.76 -1.75 7.94
CA LEU A 149 16.00 -2.08 7.24
C LEU A 149 15.72 -3.30 6.36
N ASN A 150 15.76 -3.11 5.05
CA ASN A 150 15.42 -4.13 4.06
C ASN A 150 16.66 -4.60 3.29
N LYS A 151 16.53 -5.74 2.61
CA LYS A 151 17.57 -6.40 1.81
C LYS A 151 18.76 -6.92 2.61
N ILE A 152 18.51 -7.38 3.84
CA ILE A 152 19.57 -7.99 4.69
C ILE A 152 20.20 -9.22 4.03
N ASP A 153 19.47 -9.93 3.19
CA ASP A 153 19.97 -11.03 2.36
C ASP A 153 21.20 -10.62 1.53
N ARG A 154 21.29 -9.37 1.06
CA ARG A 154 22.43 -8.86 0.28
C ARG A 154 23.70 -8.72 1.13
N LEU A 155 23.59 -8.45 2.43
CA LEU A 155 24.76 -8.45 3.33
C LEU A 155 25.40 -9.85 3.43
N ILE A 156 24.56 -10.88 3.29
CA ILE A 156 24.96 -12.29 3.39
C ILE A 156 25.48 -12.80 2.05
N LEU A 157 24.69 -12.63 0.99
CA LEU A 157 24.94 -13.25 -0.31
C LEU A 157 25.86 -12.43 -1.21
N GLU A 158 25.70 -11.11 -1.23
CA GLU A 158 26.46 -10.22 -2.12
C GLU A 158 27.74 -9.71 -1.44
N LEU A 159 27.62 -9.08 -0.28
CA LEU A 159 28.76 -8.51 0.45
C LEU A 159 29.54 -9.55 1.26
N GLN A 160 28.95 -10.72 1.53
CA GLN A 160 29.56 -11.84 2.27
C GLN A 160 30.17 -11.40 3.61
N LEU A 161 29.50 -10.47 4.30
CA LEU A 161 29.97 -9.95 5.58
C LEU A 161 29.89 -11.03 6.65
N THR A 162 30.76 -10.93 7.67
CA THR A 162 30.56 -11.72 8.88
C THR A 162 29.39 -11.15 9.69
N PRO A 163 28.73 -11.97 10.54
CA PRO A 163 27.65 -11.49 11.42
C PRO A 163 28.06 -10.31 12.31
N ASP A 164 29.32 -10.27 12.74
CA ASP A 164 29.87 -9.17 13.55
C ASP A 164 29.99 -7.87 12.71
N ASP A 165 30.55 -7.96 11.50
CA ASP A 165 30.65 -6.80 10.59
C ASP A 165 29.28 -6.28 10.15
N ALA A 166 28.33 -7.20 9.92
CA ALA A 166 26.96 -6.86 9.56
C ALA A 166 26.24 -6.13 10.70
N TYR A 167 26.47 -6.48 11.96
CA TYR A 167 25.94 -5.76 13.10
C TYR A 167 26.47 -4.32 13.19
N ASP A 168 27.79 -4.14 13.03
CA ASP A 168 28.40 -2.80 13.01
C ASP A 168 27.85 -1.96 11.85
N HIS A 169 27.61 -2.58 10.70
CA HIS A 169 27.00 -1.92 9.55
C HIS A 169 25.56 -1.47 9.82
N LEU A 170 24.72 -2.35 10.38
CA LEU A 170 23.34 -2.02 10.75
C LEU A 170 23.28 -0.90 11.80
N GLN A 171 24.16 -0.92 12.80
CA GLN A 171 24.25 0.14 13.81
C GLN A 171 24.55 1.49 13.15
N ARG A 172 25.54 1.55 12.24
CA ARG A 172 25.88 2.80 11.53
C ARG A 172 24.70 3.37 10.75
N LEU A 173 23.89 2.51 10.11
CA LEU A 173 22.71 2.96 9.35
C LEU A 173 21.64 3.58 10.26
N ILE A 174 21.40 2.98 11.43
CA ILE A 174 20.47 3.52 12.42
C ILE A 174 20.99 4.88 12.92
N ASP A 175 22.28 4.98 13.24
CA ASP A 175 22.91 6.23 13.71
C ASP A 175 22.83 7.34 12.64
N GLN A 176 23.06 7.02 11.38
CA GLN A 176 22.90 7.96 10.25
C GLN A 176 21.46 8.48 10.15
N THR A 177 20.48 7.57 10.25
CA THR A 177 19.07 7.94 10.20
C THR A 177 18.69 8.84 11.37
N ASN A 178 19.14 8.52 12.59
CA ASN A 178 18.93 9.33 13.79
C ASN A 178 19.59 10.70 13.69
N THR A 179 20.76 10.80 13.08
CA THR A 179 21.44 12.09 12.83
C THR A 179 20.60 13.01 11.95
N ILE A 180 19.91 12.46 10.94
CA ILE A 180 19.01 13.22 10.06
C ILE A 180 17.77 13.67 10.82
N MET A 181 17.15 12.79 11.62
CA MET A 181 15.99 13.15 12.44
C MET A 181 16.35 14.25 13.46
N ALA A 182 17.52 14.14 14.11
CA ALA A 182 18.03 15.17 15.01
C ALA A 182 18.20 16.52 14.29
N SER A 183 18.62 16.51 13.02
CA SER A 183 18.74 17.74 12.23
C SER A 183 17.39 18.42 12.00
N PHE A 184 16.30 17.65 11.81
CA PHE A 184 14.96 18.23 11.65
C PHE A 184 14.44 18.78 12.97
N TYR A 185 14.57 18.01 14.05
CA TYR A 185 14.18 18.46 15.39
C TYR A 185 14.89 19.76 15.79
N ASN A 186 16.20 19.82 15.63
CA ASN A 186 16.98 21.03 15.92
C ASN A 186 16.55 22.22 15.04
N GLY A 187 16.17 21.97 13.79
CA GLY A 187 15.64 22.99 12.90
C GLY A 187 14.34 23.62 13.42
N ASP A 188 13.40 22.80 13.87
CA ASP A 188 12.12 23.26 14.42
C ASP A 188 12.30 23.99 15.76
N VAL A 189 13.17 23.47 16.63
CA VAL A 189 13.53 24.11 17.90
C VAL A 189 14.08 25.52 17.63
N ILE A 190 15.03 25.67 16.71
CA ILE A 190 15.60 26.98 16.32
C ILE A 190 14.53 27.92 15.71
N GLY A 191 13.65 27.38 14.85
CA GLY A 191 12.56 28.15 14.27
C GLY A 191 11.62 28.71 15.33
N ASN A 192 11.25 27.89 16.32
CA ASN A 192 10.44 28.30 17.46
C ASN A 192 11.17 29.32 18.35
N HIS A 193 12.48 29.17 18.57
CA HIS A 193 13.30 30.16 19.28
C HIS A 193 13.34 31.52 18.59
N SER A 194 13.34 31.55 17.26
CA SER A 194 13.42 32.80 16.49
C SER A 194 12.12 33.61 16.56
N ASN A 195 10.97 32.95 16.78
CA ASN A 195 9.65 33.59 16.95
C ASN A 195 9.35 33.96 18.42
N TRP A 196 10.33 33.88 19.32
CA TRP A 196 10.13 34.13 20.75
C TRP A 196 10.02 35.62 21.06
N ASN A 197 8.84 36.03 21.56
CA ASN A 197 8.52 37.42 21.95
C ASN A 197 8.85 37.76 23.42
N GLY A 198 9.67 36.97 24.12
CA GLY A 198 10.18 37.32 25.45
C GLY A 198 9.33 36.92 26.65
N ASP A 199 8.30 36.08 26.50
CA ASP A 199 7.62 35.46 27.65
C ASP A 199 8.43 34.24 28.13
N GLU A 200 8.93 34.30 29.36
CA GLU A 200 9.78 33.27 29.99
C GLU A 200 8.98 32.01 30.43
N ASN A 201 7.64 32.05 30.42
CA ASN A 201 6.77 30.99 30.94
C ASN A 201 6.25 29.98 29.90
N SER A 202 6.65 30.07 28.63
CA SER A 202 6.15 29.19 27.54
C SER A 202 7.18 28.18 27.02
N TRP A 203 8.31 28.00 27.69
CA TRP A 203 9.30 26.98 27.34
C TRP A 203 8.87 25.62 27.88
N ILE A 204 8.26 24.80 27.02
CA ILE A 204 7.99 23.39 27.31
C ILE A 204 9.09 22.58 26.63
N GLU A 205 9.98 21.98 27.42
CA GLU A 205 10.94 21.00 26.94
C GLU A 205 10.16 19.74 26.53
N HIS A 206 9.91 19.59 25.23
CA HIS A 206 9.27 18.38 24.71
C HIS A 206 10.30 17.24 24.76
N SER A 207 9.89 16.10 25.33
CA SER A 207 10.70 14.87 25.28
C SER A 207 10.94 14.47 23.83
N ASP A 208 12.20 14.26 23.46
CA ASP A 208 12.64 13.84 22.11
C ASP A 208 12.79 12.32 21.98
N GLU A 209 12.50 11.57 23.05
CA GLU A 209 12.62 10.10 23.10
C GLU A 209 11.81 9.40 22.00
N ASP A 210 10.69 9.99 21.60
CA ASP A 210 9.77 9.44 20.61
C ASP A 210 10.19 9.65 19.15
N ILE A 211 11.27 10.41 18.92
CA ILE A 211 11.74 10.78 17.57
C ILE A 211 12.77 9.78 17.03
N TYR A 212 13.60 9.22 17.91
CA TYR A 212 14.75 8.41 17.50
C TYR A 212 14.39 6.94 17.26
N PHE A 213 15.10 6.33 16.33
CA PHE A 213 15.04 4.91 16.02
C PHE A 213 15.97 4.14 16.95
N ASP A 214 15.39 3.24 17.75
CA ASP A 214 16.10 2.29 18.62
C ASP A 214 15.45 0.91 18.49
N PRO A 215 16.19 -0.12 18.04
CA PRO A 215 15.67 -1.49 17.98
C PRO A 215 15.05 -2.00 19.30
N ASN A 216 15.55 -1.59 20.46
CA ASN A 216 14.97 -1.96 21.77
C ASN A 216 13.56 -1.38 21.97
N MET A 217 13.30 -0.21 21.37
CA MET A 217 11.97 0.43 21.39
C MET A 217 11.01 -0.19 20.38
N ASN A 218 11.40 -1.25 19.66
CA ASN A 218 10.57 -1.95 18.67
C ASN A 218 10.08 -1.04 17.51
N ASN A 219 10.77 0.08 17.26
CA ASN A 219 10.52 0.98 16.13
C ASN A 219 11.51 0.79 14.96
N VAL A 220 12.40 -0.21 15.07
CA VAL A 220 13.28 -0.70 13.99
C VAL A 220 12.96 -2.16 13.69
N ILE A 221 12.78 -2.49 12.42
CA ILE A 221 12.49 -3.85 11.94
C ILE A 221 13.56 -4.26 10.92
N PHE A 222 14.03 -5.50 11.04
CA PHE A 222 15.04 -6.09 10.16
C PHE A 222 14.35 -7.05 9.19
N THR A 223 14.52 -6.84 7.89
CA THR A 223 13.74 -7.53 6.86
C THR A 223 14.57 -7.93 5.62
N SER A 224 14.10 -8.98 4.98
CA SER A 224 14.34 -9.27 3.57
C SER A 224 12.98 -9.54 2.93
N ALA A 225 12.42 -8.51 2.28
CA ALA A 225 11.15 -8.64 1.57
C ALA A 225 11.27 -9.65 0.41
N TYR A 226 12.44 -9.73 -0.21
CA TYR A 226 12.68 -10.65 -1.33
C TYR A 226 12.63 -12.12 -0.93
N ASP A 227 13.20 -12.47 0.23
CA ASP A 227 13.13 -13.82 0.78
C ASP A 227 11.91 -14.05 1.70
N GLY A 228 11.05 -13.03 1.85
CA GLY A 228 9.77 -13.11 2.55
C GLY A 228 9.88 -13.23 4.07
N TRP A 229 10.97 -12.72 4.67
CA TRP A 229 11.17 -12.79 6.11
C TRP A 229 11.48 -11.43 6.74
N GLY A 230 11.14 -11.32 8.03
CA GLY A 230 11.43 -10.12 8.80
C GLY A 230 11.15 -10.35 10.27
N PHE A 231 11.84 -9.60 11.13
CA PHE A 231 11.71 -9.75 12.57
C PHE A 231 11.88 -8.44 13.31
N ASN A 232 11.32 -8.41 14.52
CA ASN A 232 11.60 -7.39 15.51
C ASN A 232 12.23 -8.04 16.76
N LEU A 233 12.81 -7.23 17.64
CA LEU A 233 13.47 -7.75 18.84
C LEU A 233 12.49 -8.38 19.82
N ASN A 234 11.26 -7.85 19.91
CA ASN A 234 10.21 -8.38 20.79
C ASN A 234 9.84 -9.86 20.48
N GLN A 235 9.84 -10.24 19.21
CA GLN A 235 9.64 -11.63 18.78
C GLN A 235 10.79 -12.51 19.27
N PHE A 236 12.03 -12.07 19.09
CA PHE A 236 13.20 -12.81 19.53
C PHE A 236 13.34 -12.88 21.04
N ALA A 237 12.99 -11.82 21.78
CA ALA A 237 12.92 -11.83 23.23
C ALA A 237 11.97 -12.92 23.74
N SER A 238 10.82 -13.08 23.08
CA SER A 238 9.84 -14.11 23.41
C SER A 238 10.36 -15.54 23.12
N ILE A 239 11.15 -15.72 22.05
CA ILE A 239 11.78 -17.00 21.70
C ILE A 239 12.91 -17.33 22.68
N LEU A 240 13.77 -16.35 22.98
CA LEU A 240 14.94 -16.49 23.85
C LEU A 240 14.56 -16.66 25.31
N SER A 241 13.51 -15.97 25.78
CA SER A 241 12.95 -16.16 27.12
C SER A 241 12.51 -17.61 27.34
N LYS A 242 11.78 -18.20 26.37
CA LYS A 242 11.37 -19.62 26.44
C LYS A 242 12.55 -20.59 26.44
N LYS A 243 13.62 -20.25 25.72
CA LYS A 243 14.81 -21.11 25.58
C LYS A 243 15.76 -21.04 26.78
N THR A 244 15.95 -19.85 27.35
CA THR A 244 16.93 -19.59 28.41
C THR A 244 16.32 -19.62 29.82
N GLY A 245 15.01 -19.34 29.92
CA GLY A 245 14.28 -19.19 31.18
C GLY A 245 14.44 -17.82 31.85
N ILE A 246 15.06 -16.84 31.17
CA ILE A 246 15.15 -15.44 31.62
C ILE A 246 13.87 -14.71 31.22
N ASP A 247 13.44 -13.74 32.04
CA ASP A 247 12.21 -12.98 31.78
C ASP A 247 12.31 -12.17 30.49
N LYS A 248 11.18 -12.02 29.78
CA LYS A 248 11.13 -11.32 28.49
C LYS A 248 11.54 -9.85 28.64
N ALA A 249 11.10 -9.19 29.71
CA ALA A 249 11.37 -7.77 29.93
C ALA A 249 12.87 -7.46 30.08
N GLU A 250 13.67 -8.41 30.59
CA GLU A 250 15.12 -8.24 30.66
C GLU A 250 15.79 -8.27 29.28
N PHE A 251 15.21 -9.02 28.33
CA PHE A 251 15.71 -9.09 26.96
C PHE A 251 15.28 -7.89 26.11
N ASP A 252 14.04 -7.41 26.26
CA ASP A 252 13.50 -6.33 25.44
C ASP A 252 14.42 -5.09 25.44
N ASN A 253 15.07 -4.78 26.58
CA ASN A 253 15.98 -3.63 26.72
C ASN A 253 17.48 -3.93 26.50
N LYS A 254 17.85 -5.19 26.27
CA LYS A 254 19.27 -5.60 26.25
C LYS A 254 19.66 -6.45 25.05
N LEU A 255 18.72 -6.82 24.18
CA LEU A 255 19.02 -7.60 22.97
C LEU A 255 19.87 -6.82 21.98
N TRP A 256 19.63 -5.52 21.85
CA TRP A 256 20.47 -4.62 21.08
C TRP A 256 21.56 -4.00 21.96
N GLY A 257 22.71 -3.70 21.36
CA GLY A 257 23.86 -3.13 22.06
C GLY A 257 24.84 -4.16 22.59
N ASN A 258 25.74 -3.70 23.46
CA ASN A 258 26.92 -4.44 23.89
C ASN A 258 26.64 -5.37 25.08
N ASN A 259 25.61 -6.20 24.98
CA ASN A 259 25.24 -7.17 26.02
C ASN A 259 25.56 -8.60 25.58
N THR A 260 25.86 -9.47 26.53
CA THR A 260 26.06 -10.93 26.37
C THR A 260 25.24 -11.69 27.40
N ILE A 261 25.06 -12.99 27.18
CA ILE A 261 24.55 -13.89 28.20
C ILE A 261 25.70 -14.70 28.79
N ASP A 262 25.81 -14.70 30.11
CA ASP A 262 26.61 -15.69 30.81
C ASP A 262 25.77 -16.94 31.00
N MET A 263 26.00 -17.94 30.16
CA MET A 263 25.28 -19.22 30.19
C MET A 263 25.44 -19.97 31.52
N LYS A 264 26.49 -19.69 32.31
CA LYS A 264 26.68 -20.32 33.63
C LYS A 264 25.77 -19.73 34.68
N ASN A 265 25.62 -18.41 34.68
CA ASN A 265 24.84 -17.68 35.67
C ASN A 265 23.42 -17.33 35.20
N LYS A 266 23.09 -17.58 33.93
CA LYS A 266 21.84 -17.17 33.27
C LYS A 266 21.51 -15.70 33.51
N LYS A 267 22.52 -14.84 33.37
CA LYS A 267 22.39 -13.40 33.54
C LYS A 267 22.93 -12.68 32.31
N LEU A 268 22.32 -11.53 32.03
CA LEU A 268 22.78 -10.61 31.00
C LEU A 268 23.90 -9.74 31.56
N ILE A 269 25.04 -9.74 30.90
CA ILE A 269 26.26 -9.02 31.30
C ILE A 269 26.69 -8.13 30.14
N GLU A 270 27.06 -6.89 30.45
CA GLU A 270 27.64 -5.97 29.47
C GLU A 270 29.05 -6.42 29.05
N ILE A 271 29.36 -6.31 27.75
CA ILE A 271 30.66 -6.66 27.18
C ILE A 271 31.69 -5.68 27.70
N SER A 272 32.65 -6.17 28.49
CA SER A 272 33.84 -5.38 28.80
C SER A 272 34.71 -5.19 27.56
N LYS A 273 35.33 -4.01 27.39
CA LYS A 273 36.22 -3.66 26.24
C LYS A 273 37.40 -4.63 26.01
N LYS A 274 37.70 -5.53 26.94
CA LYS A 274 38.78 -6.54 26.84
C LYS A 274 38.28 -7.94 26.46
N SER A 275 36.97 -8.15 26.43
CA SER A 275 36.36 -9.45 26.13
C SER A 275 36.21 -9.65 24.62
N LYS A 276 36.48 -10.86 24.13
CA LYS A 276 36.16 -11.30 22.75
C LYS A 276 34.72 -11.81 22.62
N ALA A 277 33.87 -11.53 23.60
CA ALA A 277 32.49 -12.01 23.59
C ALA A 277 31.67 -11.23 22.56
N LYS A 278 30.86 -11.94 21.78
CA LYS A 278 29.98 -11.35 20.78
C LYS A 278 28.72 -10.76 21.42
N PRO A 279 28.12 -9.70 20.84
CA PRO A 279 26.80 -9.22 21.23
C PRO A 279 25.71 -10.30 21.16
N LEU A 280 24.66 -10.14 21.96
CA LEU A 280 23.49 -11.03 21.95
C LEU A 280 22.83 -11.08 20.59
N PHE A 281 22.65 -9.92 19.97
CA PHE A 281 22.10 -9.80 18.62
C PHE A 281 22.89 -10.65 17.61
N VAL A 282 24.21 -10.54 17.62
CA VAL A 282 25.08 -11.32 16.71
C VAL A 282 24.98 -12.81 17.02
N SER A 283 25.20 -13.19 18.29
CA SER A 283 25.34 -14.60 18.70
C SER A 283 24.06 -15.42 18.58
N PHE A 284 22.88 -14.82 18.76
CA PHE A 284 21.61 -15.55 18.73
C PHE A 284 20.78 -15.30 17.47
N ILE A 285 20.86 -14.10 16.90
CA ILE A 285 20.00 -13.71 15.77
C ILE A 285 20.78 -13.83 14.46
N LEU A 286 21.83 -13.02 14.26
CA LEU A 286 22.56 -13.00 12.99
C LEU A 286 23.27 -14.32 12.71
N ASP A 287 23.97 -14.91 13.68
CA ASP A 287 24.64 -16.21 13.51
C ASP A 287 23.65 -17.31 13.08
N SER A 288 22.41 -17.28 13.58
CA SER A 288 21.36 -18.23 13.20
C SER A 288 20.90 -18.04 11.75
N ILE A 289 20.70 -16.78 11.34
CA ILE A 289 20.29 -16.43 9.97
C ILE A 289 21.42 -16.78 8.98
N TRP A 290 22.65 -16.35 9.25
CA TRP A 290 23.82 -16.65 8.41
C TRP A 290 24.02 -18.15 8.26
N ARG A 291 23.85 -18.92 9.34
CA ARG A 291 23.94 -20.37 9.28
C ARG A 291 22.91 -20.98 8.33
N ILE A 292 21.67 -20.47 8.30
CA ILE A 292 20.63 -20.95 7.37
C ILE A 292 21.06 -20.67 5.93
N TYR A 293 21.43 -19.43 5.62
CA TYR A 293 21.85 -19.04 4.26
C TYR A 293 23.07 -19.84 3.79
N ASN A 294 24.12 -19.93 4.59
CA ASN A 294 25.34 -20.67 4.25
C ASN A 294 25.08 -22.18 4.07
N SER A 295 24.15 -22.75 4.85
CA SER A 295 23.77 -24.16 4.72
C SER A 295 23.02 -24.43 3.41
N ILE A 296 22.15 -23.50 3.00
CA ILE A 296 21.38 -23.61 1.75
C ILE A 296 22.28 -23.38 0.53
N ASP A 297 23.13 -22.35 0.58
CA ASP A 297 24.07 -22.04 -0.51
C ASP A 297 25.11 -23.15 -0.70
N GLY A 298 25.69 -23.65 0.40
CA GLY A 298 26.60 -24.81 0.40
C GLY A 298 25.92 -26.16 0.14
N ARG A 299 24.58 -26.20 0.03
CA ARG A 299 23.76 -27.41 -0.14
C ARG A 299 24.04 -28.54 0.87
N ASP A 300 24.29 -28.19 2.12
CA ASP A 300 24.44 -29.18 3.18
C ASP A 300 23.06 -29.65 3.68
N VAL A 301 22.52 -30.67 3.03
CA VAL A 301 21.19 -31.24 3.33
C VAL A 301 21.07 -31.70 4.79
N ASP A 302 22.13 -32.26 5.37
CA ASP A 302 22.12 -32.75 6.75
C ASP A 302 21.98 -31.60 7.75
N SER A 303 22.70 -30.49 7.49
CA SER A 303 22.57 -29.28 8.30
C SER A 303 21.20 -28.63 8.16
N ILE A 304 20.64 -28.56 6.94
CA ILE A 304 19.30 -28.01 6.68
C ILE A 304 18.26 -28.82 7.45
N VAL A 305 18.30 -30.15 7.39
CA VAL A 305 17.37 -31.03 8.13
C VAL A 305 17.49 -30.85 9.64
N LYS A 306 18.72 -30.72 10.17
CA LYS A 306 18.93 -30.44 11.60
C LYS A 306 18.32 -29.09 12.00
N ILE A 307 18.52 -28.06 11.17
CA ILE A 307 18.00 -26.71 11.44
C ILE A 307 16.46 -26.71 11.37
N THR A 308 15.86 -27.26 10.30
CA THR A 308 14.40 -27.31 10.14
C THR A 308 13.74 -28.11 11.27
N THR A 309 14.36 -29.20 11.72
CA THR A 309 13.90 -29.96 12.88
C THR A 309 13.98 -29.15 14.17
N SER A 310 15.07 -28.41 14.39
CA SER A 310 15.25 -27.59 15.60
C SER A 310 14.29 -26.39 15.66
N LEU A 311 13.94 -25.83 14.49
CA LEU A 311 13.03 -24.70 14.35
C LEU A 311 11.56 -25.12 14.14
N ASN A 312 11.30 -26.43 14.06
CA ASN A 312 9.97 -27.01 13.79
C ASN A 312 9.33 -26.50 12.48
N ILE A 313 10.14 -26.39 11.42
CA ILE A 313 9.75 -25.93 10.08
C ILE A 313 9.42 -27.14 9.20
N LYS A 314 8.33 -27.06 8.44
CA LYS A 314 7.92 -28.14 7.53
C LYS A 314 8.39 -27.83 6.12
N VAL A 315 9.27 -28.67 5.60
CA VAL A 315 9.78 -28.58 4.22
C VAL A 315 9.40 -29.85 3.46
N LEU A 316 8.90 -29.70 2.23
CA LEU A 316 8.54 -30.83 1.39
C LEU A 316 9.82 -31.53 0.88
N PRO A 317 9.87 -32.88 0.86
CA PRO A 317 11.04 -33.60 0.35
C PRO A 317 11.41 -33.26 -1.10
N LYS A 318 10.41 -32.90 -1.92
CA LYS A 318 10.61 -32.46 -3.31
C LYS A 318 11.36 -31.12 -3.39
N GLU A 319 11.11 -30.20 -2.45
CA GLU A 319 11.75 -28.89 -2.41
C GLU A 319 13.19 -29.00 -1.89
N LEU A 320 13.42 -29.87 -0.91
CA LEU A 320 14.75 -30.18 -0.38
C LEU A 320 15.70 -30.71 -1.47
N ASN A 321 15.18 -31.54 -2.38
CA ASN A 321 15.93 -32.12 -3.49
C ASN A 321 15.95 -31.24 -4.75
N SER A 322 15.27 -30.09 -4.72
CA SER A 322 15.19 -29.22 -5.90
C SER A 322 16.52 -28.49 -6.16
N LYS A 323 16.77 -28.15 -7.42
CA LYS A 323 17.94 -27.34 -7.78
C LYS A 323 17.77 -25.86 -7.41
N ASP A 324 16.56 -25.42 -7.07
CA ASP A 324 16.24 -24.03 -6.79
C ASP A 324 16.49 -23.70 -5.31
N SER A 325 17.69 -23.19 -5.01
CA SER A 325 18.05 -22.74 -3.65
C SER A 325 17.20 -21.56 -3.20
N LYS A 326 16.77 -20.69 -4.11
CA LYS A 326 15.99 -19.49 -3.80
C LYS A 326 14.59 -19.85 -3.30
N SER A 327 13.88 -20.72 -4.02
CA SER A 327 12.56 -21.18 -3.56
C SER A 327 12.65 -21.91 -2.21
N LEU A 328 13.74 -22.63 -1.95
CA LEU A 328 13.98 -23.28 -0.67
C LEU A 328 14.22 -22.26 0.46
N THR A 329 15.06 -21.26 0.23
CA THR A 329 15.30 -20.14 1.17
C THR A 329 14.00 -19.43 1.52
N GLN A 330 13.22 -19.03 0.51
CA GLN A 330 11.92 -18.40 0.71
C GLN A 330 10.98 -19.26 1.56
N THR A 331 10.94 -20.57 1.31
CA THR A 331 10.06 -21.49 2.05
C THR A 331 10.47 -21.65 3.51
N ILE A 332 11.77 -21.79 3.78
CA ILE A 332 12.31 -21.94 5.14
C ILE A 332 12.18 -20.62 5.90
N MET A 333 12.66 -19.53 5.32
CA MET A 333 12.73 -18.23 6.00
C MET A 333 11.35 -17.62 6.24
N SER A 334 10.42 -17.72 5.28
CA SER A 334 9.05 -17.21 5.48
C SER A 334 8.23 -18.00 6.50
N GLN A 335 8.61 -19.26 6.79
CA GLN A 335 8.04 -20.04 7.90
C GLN A 335 8.73 -19.71 9.23
N PHE A 336 10.05 -19.51 9.20
CA PHE A 336 10.83 -19.20 10.40
C PHE A 336 10.48 -17.83 10.98
N LEU A 337 10.52 -16.79 10.13
CA LEU A 337 10.33 -15.39 10.52
C LEU A 337 9.37 -14.70 9.53
N PRO A 338 8.05 -14.94 9.62
CA PRO A 338 7.10 -14.35 8.70
C PRO A 338 7.13 -12.82 8.73
N ILE A 339 7.47 -12.19 7.61
CA ILE A 339 7.62 -10.73 7.50
C ILE A 339 6.36 -9.95 7.88
N SER A 340 5.18 -10.47 7.55
CA SER A 340 3.92 -9.79 7.89
C SER A 340 3.65 -9.77 9.38
N SER A 341 4.05 -10.82 10.10
CA SER A 341 3.80 -10.89 11.54
C SER A 341 4.64 -9.87 12.29
N SER A 342 5.89 -9.61 11.86
CA SER A 342 6.74 -8.61 12.51
C SER A 342 6.23 -7.20 12.25
N ILE A 343 6.01 -6.86 10.99
CA ILE A 343 5.58 -5.51 10.57
C ILE A 343 4.21 -5.15 11.14
N LEU A 344 3.20 -6.00 10.95
CA LEU A 344 1.84 -5.72 11.43
C LEU A 344 1.76 -5.67 12.96
N SER A 345 2.58 -6.48 13.66
CA SER A 345 2.66 -6.40 15.13
C SER A 345 3.28 -5.08 15.61
N SER A 346 4.36 -4.63 14.96
CA SER A 346 5.02 -3.36 15.30
C SER A 346 4.14 -2.15 14.94
N ILE A 347 3.37 -2.22 13.84
CA ILE A 347 2.36 -1.20 13.50
C ILE A 347 1.35 -1.01 14.64
N ILE A 348 0.79 -2.11 15.15
CA ILE A 348 -0.24 -2.03 16.20
C ILE A 348 0.33 -1.50 17.52
N ASP A 349 1.55 -1.91 17.85
CA ASP A 349 2.23 -1.56 19.09
C ASP A 349 2.73 -0.11 19.10
N LYS A 350 3.21 0.41 17.97
CA LYS A 350 3.88 1.72 17.89
C LYS A 350 3.09 2.81 17.20
N LEU A 351 2.24 2.47 16.23
CA LEU A 351 1.47 3.49 15.52
C LEU A 351 0.17 3.81 16.28
N PRO A 352 -0.16 5.11 16.40
CA PRO A 352 -1.38 5.54 17.08
C PRO A 352 -2.63 5.15 16.31
N SER A 353 -3.76 5.04 17.01
CA SER A 353 -5.07 5.03 16.35
C SER A 353 -5.39 6.43 15.81
N PRO A 354 -6.31 6.57 14.84
CA PRO A 354 -6.69 7.87 14.27
C PRO A 354 -7.10 8.89 15.34
N THR A 355 -7.77 8.44 16.40
CA THR A 355 -8.13 9.30 17.55
C THR A 355 -6.90 9.91 18.22
N VAL A 356 -5.91 9.10 18.57
CA VAL A 356 -4.68 9.58 19.23
C VAL A 356 -3.81 10.39 18.24
N ALA A 357 -3.76 9.96 16.98
CA ALA A 357 -2.97 10.62 15.95
C ALA A 357 -3.49 12.03 15.64
N GLN A 358 -4.81 12.19 15.52
CA GLN A 358 -5.42 13.50 15.24
C GLN A 358 -5.16 14.52 16.35
N HIS A 359 -5.18 14.10 17.62
CA HIS A 359 -4.80 14.95 18.73
C HIS A 359 -3.38 15.55 18.58
N MET A 360 -2.44 14.81 18.01
CA MET A 360 -1.05 15.27 17.81
C MET A 360 -0.87 16.02 16.48
N LYS A 361 -1.60 15.61 15.44
CA LYS A 361 -1.39 16.04 14.04
C LYS A 361 -2.21 17.27 13.65
N ILE A 362 -3.45 17.38 14.11
CA ILE A 362 -4.39 18.38 13.59
C ILE A 362 -3.89 19.80 13.84
N ASP A 363 -3.40 20.15 15.03
CA ASP A 363 -2.91 21.51 15.28
C ASP A 363 -1.75 21.91 14.36
N ASN A 364 -0.84 20.99 14.03
CA ASN A 364 0.24 21.28 13.09
C ASN A 364 -0.27 21.36 11.64
N LEU A 365 -1.23 20.51 11.26
CA LEU A 365 -1.88 20.60 9.96
C LEU A 365 -2.64 21.93 9.81
N LEU A 366 -3.31 22.40 10.87
CA LEU A 366 -4.00 23.69 10.90
C LEU A 366 -3.03 24.85 10.67
N LYS A 367 -1.86 24.86 11.33
CA LYS A 367 -0.84 25.91 11.15
C LYS A 367 -0.34 26.03 9.70
N SER A 368 -0.42 24.96 8.92
CA SER A 368 -0.02 24.97 7.50
C SER A 368 -1.06 25.61 6.57
N ILE A 369 -2.28 25.87 7.06
CA ILE A 369 -3.41 26.34 6.27
C ILE A 369 -3.59 27.84 6.51
N PRO A 370 -3.72 28.65 5.44
CA PRO A 370 -3.98 30.07 5.59
C PRO A 370 -5.34 30.31 6.29
N ASN A 371 -5.39 31.32 7.15
CA ASN A 371 -6.60 31.72 7.88
C ASN A 371 -7.20 30.61 8.77
N SER A 372 -6.38 29.67 9.26
CA SER A 372 -6.80 28.58 10.14
C SER A 372 -7.46 29.06 11.45
N ASP A 373 -7.18 30.28 11.87
CA ASP A 373 -7.74 30.90 13.09
C ASP A 373 -9.25 31.18 12.98
N LEU A 374 -9.81 31.15 11.76
CA LEU A 374 -11.23 31.41 11.50
C LEU A 374 -12.11 30.16 11.66
N ILE A 375 -11.52 28.99 11.96
CA ILE A 375 -12.26 27.74 12.12
C ILE A 375 -13.28 27.80 13.27
N ASP A 376 -14.43 27.14 13.09
CA ASP A 376 -15.40 26.96 14.19
C ASP A 376 -14.74 26.17 15.33
N PRO A 377 -14.74 26.67 16.59
CA PRO A 377 -14.17 25.94 17.71
C PRO A 377 -14.80 24.55 17.89
N VAL A 378 -16.08 24.38 17.58
CA VAL A 378 -16.76 23.08 17.65
C VAL A 378 -16.19 22.12 16.63
N LEU A 379 -16.03 22.58 15.38
CA LEU A 379 -15.42 21.78 14.31
C LEU A 379 -13.96 21.44 14.63
N LYS A 380 -13.21 22.38 15.22
CA LYS A 380 -11.83 22.15 15.63
C LYS A 380 -11.76 21.04 16.70
N GLU A 381 -12.63 21.08 17.71
CA GLU A 381 -12.70 20.03 18.73
C GLU A 381 -13.12 18.67 18.15
N ASP A 382 -14.09 18.67 17.25
CA ASP A 382 -14.57 17.50 16.52
C ASP A 382 -13.47 16.86 15.66
N LEU A 383 -12.59 17.66 15.05
CA LEU A 383 -11.42 17.22 14.29
C LEU A 383 -10.31 16.66 15.17
N ILE A 384 -10.08 17.27 16.34
CA ILE A 384 -9.04 16.84 17.29
C ILE A 384 -9.42 15.49 17.92
N ASN A 385 -10.69 15.33 18.30
CA ASN A 385 -11.20 14.15 19.00
C ASN A 385 -11.59 13.00 18.06
N CYS A 386 -11.49 13.15 16.73
CA CYS A 386 -11.99 12.17 15.76
C CYS A 386 -13.48 11.83 15.99
N ASN A 387 -14.31 12.84 16.26
CA ASN A 387 -15.70 12.63 16.66
C ASN A 387 -16.53 12.06 15.50
N LYS A 388 -17.26 10.96 15.74
CA LYS A 388 -18.09 10.31 14.70
C LYS A 388 -19.48 10.92 14.56
N GLU A 389 -19.98 11.52 15.63
CA GLU A 389 -21.30 12.14 15.72
C GLU A 389 -21.22 13.66 15.53
N GLY A 390 -20.01 14.19 15.32
CA GLY A 390 -19.75 15.60 15.07
C GLY A 390 -20.02 16.02 13.63
N GLU A 391 -19.62 17.25 13.32
CA GLU A 391 -19.74 17.79 11.96
C GLU A 391 -18.87 17.04 10.96
N VAL A 392 -19.41 16.76 9.77
CA VAL A 392 -18.68 16.04 8.73
C VAL A 392 -17.53 16.90 8.23
N CYS A 393 -16.32 16.35 8.33
CA CYS A 393 -15.15 16.92 7.70
C CYS A 393 -14.26 15.82 7.12
N GLY A 394 -13.96 15.92 5.82
CA GLY A 394 -13.10 15.00 5.11
C GLY A 394 -12.12 15.71 4.19
N TYR A 395 -11.08 15.00 3.79
CA TYR A 395 -10.08 15.49 2.85
C TYR A 395 -9.98 14.54 1.66
N ILE A 396 -10.19 15.09 0.46
CA ILE A 396 -9.97 14.41 -0.82
C ILE A 396 -8.53 14.69 -1.23
N SER A 397 -7.73 13.63 -1.31
CA SER A 397 -6.32 13.69 -1.69
C SER A 397 -6.10 13.66 -3.19
N LYS A 398 -6.93 12.90 -3.91
CA LYS A 398 -6.90 12.75 -5.36
C LYS A 398 -8.21 12.17 -5.88
N MET A 399 -8.42 12.31 -7.18
CA MET A 399 -9.49 11.64 -7.93
C MET A 399 -8.88 10.54 -8.80
N ILE A 400 -9.50 9.37 -8.80
CA ILE A 400 -9.11 8.22 -9.62
C ILE A 400 -10.22 7.98 -10.64
N SER A 401 -9.87 7.90 -11.92
CA SER A 401 -10.82 7.50 -12.97
C SER A 401 -10.89 5.98 -13.06
N ILE A 402 -12.10 5.44 -12.99
CA ILE A 402 -12.36 3.99 -13.04
C ILE A 402 -13.44 3.75 -14.10
N PRO A 403 -13.25 2.80 -15.04
CA PRO A 403 -14.30 2.38 -15.96
C PRO A 403 -15.52 1.85 -15.19
N GLU A 404 -16.73 2.21 -15.63
CA GLU A 404 -17.97 1.72 -14.99
C GLU A 404 -18.05 0.17 -14.99
N SER A 405 -17.45 -0.51 -15.96
CA SER A 405 -17.34 -1.98 -16.00
C SER A 405 -16.60 -2.59 -14.81
N ASP A 406 -15.64 -1.85 -14.25
CA ASP A 406 -14.74 -2.35 -13.20
C ASP A 406 -15.33 -2.15 -11.81
N LEU A 407 -16.50 -1.49 -11.71
CA LEU A 407 -17.20 -1.36 -10.45
C LEU A 407 -17.74 -2.72 -9.97
N PRO A 408 -17.72 -2.98 -8.65
CA PRO A 408 -18.12 -4.28 -8.10
C PRO A 408 -19.54 -4.73 -8.43
N GLU A 409 -20.43 -3.78 -8.73
CA GLU A 409 -21.83 -4.02 -9.09
C GLU A 409 -21.98 -4.57 -10.51
N ASN A 410 -21.03 -4.25 -11.38
CA ASN A 410 -21.01 -4.65 -12.79
C ASN A 410 -20.11 -5.85 -13.04
N GLN A 411 -19.21 -6.16 -12.09
CA GLN A 411 -18.42 -7.39 -12.14
C GLN A 411 -19.26 -8.62 -11.79
N PRO A 412 -19.05 -9.76 -12.47
CA PRO A 412 -19.70 -11.00 -12.10
C PRO A 412 -19.25 -11.39 -10.69
N VAL A 413 -20.19 -11.45 -9.73
CA VAL A 413 -19.91 -11.82 -8.34
C VAL A 413 -19.05 -13.08 -8.28
N ALA A 414 -17.83 -12.96 -7.76
CA ALA A 414 -16.93 -14.08 -7.54
C ALA A 414 -17.59 -15.06 -6.56
N LEU A 415 -18.13 -16.16 -7.09
CA LEU A 415 -18.82 -17.19 -6.32
C LEU A 415 -17.89 -17.75 -5.24
N SER A 416 -18.43 -18.00 -4.05
CA SER A 416 -17.67 -18.63 -2.97
C SER A 416 -17.19 -20.04 -3.39
N LYS A 417 -16.13 -20.56 -2.75
CA LYS A 417 -15.63 -21.92 -3.05
C LYS A 417 -16.71 -22.99 -2.89
N ASP A 418 -17.60 -22.81 -1.92
CA ASP A 418 -18.72 -23.72 -1.67
C ASP A 418 -19.78 -23.59 -2.78
N GLU A 419 -20.11 -22.38 -3.23
CA GLU A 419 -21.02 -22.17 -4.36
C GLU A 419 -20.44 -22.64 -5.70
N LEU A 420 -19.13 -22.49 -5.92
CA LEU A 420 -18.43 -23.07 -7.09
C LEU A 420 -18.48 -24.60 -7.06
N PHE A 421 -18.34 -25.20 -5.88
CA PHE A 421 -18.45 -26.65 -5.71
C PHE A 421 -19.90 -27.13 -5.93
N GLU A 422 -20.88 -26.42 -5.38
CA GLU A 422 -22.31 -26.66 -5.55
C GLU A 422 -22.72 -26.53 -7.03
N ARG A 423 -22.28 -25.45 -7.69
CA ARG A 423 -22.54 -25.16 -9.11
C ARG A 423 -21.82 -26.16 -10.01
N GLY A 424 -20.61 -26.58 -9.65
CA GLY A 424 -19.87 -27.67 -10.31
C GLY A 424 -20.55 -29.04 -10.15
N ARG A 425 -21.18 -29.31 -8.99
CA ARG A 425 -21.99 -30.51 -8.74
C ARG A 425 -23.28 -30.48 -9.56
N ILE A 426 -23.96 -29.33 -9.60
CA ILE A 426 -25.18 -29.11 -10.39
C ILE A 426 -24.89 -29.20 -11.90
N ALA A 427 -23.77 -28.64 -12.37
CA ALA A 427 -23.33 -28.75 -13.75
C ALA A 427 -23.03 -30.20 -14.15
N ARG A 428 -22.34 -30.97 -13.29
CA ARG A 428 -22.12 -32.41 -13.50
C ARG A 428 -23.42 -33.21 -13.53
N LEU A 429 -24.37 -32.92 -12.64
CA LEU A 429 -25.68 -33.56 -12.64
C LEU A 429 -26.50 -33.21 -13.90
N LYS A 430 -26.46 -31.96 -14.36
CA LYS A 430 -27.10 -31.56 -15.62
C LYS A 430 -26.45 -32.22 -16.83
N ALA A 431 -25.12 -32.29 -16.89
CA ALA A 431 -24.39 -32.96 -17.95
C ALA A 431 -24.68 -34.47 -17.98
N ALA A 432 -24.72 -35.13 -16.81
CA ALA A 432 -25.09 -36.54 -16.71
C ALA A 432 -26.53 -36.79 -17.17
N LYS A 433 -27.46 -35.91 -16.79
CA LYS A 433 -28.87 -36.01 -17.20
C LYS A 433 -29.09 -35.72 -18.68
N ALA A 434 -28.30 -34.81 -19.27
CA ALA A 434 -28.27 -34.54 -20.70
C ALA A 434 -27.67 -35.71 -21.49
N ALA A 435 -26.59 -36.32 -20.98
CA ALA A 435 -26.00 -37.53 -21.56
C ALA A 435 -26.95 -38.74 -21.49
N GLU A 436 -27.71 -38.88 -20.40
CA GLU A 436 -28.73 -39.94 -20.27
C GLU A 436 -29.92 -39.72 -21.22
N LEU A 437 -30.29 -38.46 -21.48
CA LEU A 437 -31.30 -38.09 -22.48
C LEU A 437 -30.81 -38.36 -23.90
N ALA A 438 -29.55 -38.04 -24.20
CA ALA A 438 -28.92 -38.36 -25.48
C ALA A 438 -28.82 -39.88 -25.70
N ALA A 439 -28.45 -40.65 -24.66
CA ALA A 439 -28.40 -42.11 -24.72
C ALA A 439 -29.79 -42.77 -24.85
N LYS A 440 -30.88 -42.09 -24.44
CA LYS A 440 -32.27 -42.53 -24.65
C LYS A 440 -32.82 -42.20 -26.03
N LEU A 441 -32.22 -41.22 -26.71
CA LEU A 441 -32.54 -40.86 -28.09
C LEU A 441 -31.84 -41.79 -29.10
N ASP A 442 -30.73 -42.42 -28.72
CA ASP A 442 -30.04 -43.46 -29.50
C ASP A 442 -30.48 -44.88 -29.12
N SER A 443 -31.59 -45.33 -29.71
CA SER A 443 -31.84 -46.77 -29.90
C SER A 443 -32.29 -47.05 -31.35
N PRO A 444 -31.69 -48.02 -32.06
CA PRO A 444 -31.80 -48.11 -33.52
C PRO A 444 -33.00 -48.97 -33.95
N LYS A 445 -33.68 -48.54 -35.03
CA LYS A 445 -34.58 -49.40 -35.81
C LYS A 445 -33.76 -50.25 -36.80
N THR A 446 -34.22 -51.48 -36.98
CA THR A 446 -33.59 -52.69 -37.56
C THR A 446 -33.64 -52.75 -39.12
N PRO A 447 -33.37 -53.89 -39.81
CA PRO A 447 -32.05 -54.33 -40.31
C PRO A 447 -32.03 -54.74 -41.81
N GLU A 448 -30.92 -54.62 -42.53
CA GLU A 448 -30.70 -55.35 -43.81
C GLU A 448 -29.27 -55.91 -43.95
N ALA A 449 -29.19 -57.23 -43.71
CA ALA A 449 -28.60 -58.30 -44.51
C ALA A 449 -27.17 -58.20 -45.15
N VAL A 450 -26.40 -59.27 -44.82
CA VAL A 450 -25.51 -60.13 -45.65
C VAL A 450 -23.98 -60.06 -45.47
N SER A 451 -23.43 -61.22 -45.07
CA SER A 451 -22.07 -61.80 -45.27
C SER A 451 -20.89 -61.16 -44.52
N SER A 452 -19.91 -61.88 -43.98
CA SER A 452 -19.57 -63.31 -43.90
C SER A 452 -18.30 -63.46 -43.04
N THR A 453 -18.19 -64.57 -42.26
CA THR A 453 -16.94 -65.28 -41.82
C THR A 453 -15.86 -64.49 -41.06
N SER A 454 -15.13 -64.97 -40.03
CA SER A 454 -14.95 -66.26 -39.36
C SER A 454 -13.95 -66.06 -38.20
N THR A 455 -14.21 -66.71 -37.05
CA THR A 455 -13.29 -67.41 -36.12
C THR A 455 -12.05 -66.75 -35.46
N ASP A 456 -11.94 -67.05 -34.15
CA ASP A 456 -10.74 -67.24 -33.29
C ASP A 456 -10.01 -65.98 -32.76
N GLU A 457 -9.45 -65.89 -31.55
CA GLU A 457 -9.38 -66.72 -30.34
C GLU A 457 -8.89 -65.81 -29.17
N PHE A 458 -8.91 -66.36 -27.96
CA PHE A 458 -8.46 -65.81 -26.67
C PHE A 458 -7.03 -65.19 -26.62
N ILE A 459 -6.78 -64.26 -25.68
CA ILE A 459 -5.85 -64.41 -24.52
C ILE A 459 -5.86 -63.13 -23.64
N ILE A 460 -5.91 -63.34 -22.32
CA ILE A 460 -5.68 -62.37 -21.23
C ILE A 460 -4.18 -62.31 -20.94
N GLN A 461 -3.58 -61.11 -20.80
CA GLN A 461 -2.64 -60.75 -19.71
C GLN A 461 -2.15 -59.29 -19.74
N THR A 462 -2.45 -58.60 -18.62
CA THR A 462 -1.64 -57.64 -17.84
C THR A 462 -0.40 -56.92 -18.41
N GLU A 463 -0.47 -55.59 -18.24
CA GLU A 463 0.56 -54.60 -17.83
C GLU A 463 1.43 -53.82 -18.85
N SER A 464 1.44 -52.50 -18.59
CA SER A 464 2.47 -51.47 -18.82
C SER A 464 2.42 -50.61 -20.11
N LYS A 465 1.98 -49.36 -19.96
CA LYS A 465 2.79 -48.10 -20.05
C LYS A 465 1.87 -46.87 -20.17
N PRO A 466 2.22 -45.72 -19.56
CA PRO A 466 1.55 -44.46 -19.83
C PRO A 466 2.11 -43.89 -21.14
N ALA A 467 1.27 -43.75 -22.16
CA ALA A 467 1.60 -42.99 -23.35
C ALA A 467 1.23 -41.53 -23.11
N THR A 468 2.19 -40.70 -23.48
CA THR A 468 2.17 -39.24 -23.62
C THR A 468 1.04 -38.79 -24.53
N ASP A 469 0.19 -37.87 -24.04
CA ASP A 469 -0.58 -36.99 -24.91
C ASP A 469 -0.04 -35.56 -24.74
N GLU A 470 0.78 -35.17 -25.71
CA GLU A 470 1.01 -33.79 -26.10
C GLU A 470 -0.34 -33.21 -26.52
N PHE A 471 -0.85 -32.26 -25.75
CA PHE A 471 -1.98 -31.44 -26.17
C PHE A 471 -1.43 -30.20 -26.88
N ASP A 472 -1.42 -30.26 -28.20
CA ASP A 472 -1.31 -29.11 -29.09
C ASP A 472 -2.51 -28.19 -28.86
N PHE A 473 -2.24 -26.94 -28.49
CA PHE A 473 -3.23 -25.86 -28.52
C PHE A 473 -3.09 -25.19 -29.90
N GLU A 474 -3.89 -25.62 -30.87
CA GLU A 474 -4.13 -24.83 -32.08
C GLU A 474 -4.90 -23.57 -31.67
N PHE A 475 -4.23 -22.43 -31.75
CA PHE A 475 -4.88 -21.12 -31.70
C PHE A 475 -5.63 -20.93 -33.03
N GLU A 476 -6.96 -20.95 -32.99
CA GLU A 476 -7.76 -20.37 -34.07
C GLU A 476 -7.54 -18.85 -34.04
N TYR A 477 -6.85 -18.36 -35.06
CA TYR A 477 -6.81 -16.94 -35.40
C TYR A 477 -8.18 -16.57 -35.97
N GLU A 478 -8.95 -15.73 -35.27
CA GLU A 478 -10.08 -15.05 -35.89
C GLU A 478 -9.49 -14.01 -36.85
N GLU A 479 -9.73 -14.21 -38.15
CA GLU A 479 -9.39 -13.25 -39.20
C GLU A 479 -10.23 -11.98 -39.00
N GLU A 480 -9.55 -10.85 -38.88
CA GLU A 480 -10.16 -9.52 -38.95
C GLU A 480 -10.64 -9.27 -40.38
N ASP A 481 -11.95 -9.24 -40.60
CA ASP A 481 -12.55 -8.74 -41.83
C ASP A 481 -12.46 -7.20 -41.82
N ASP A 482 -11.57 -6.68 -42.66
CA ASP A 482 -11.48 -5.27 -43.06
C ASP A 482 -12.69 -4.83 -43.93
N ASP A 483 -13.00 -3.55 -43.80
CA ASP A 483 -13.85 -2.69 -44.65
C ASP A 483 -15.39 -2.76 -44.50
N ASP A 484 -15.97 -1.78 -43.80
CA ASP A 484 -16.77 -0.75 -44.49
C ASP A 484 -17.07 0.48 -43.61
N ASP A 485 -16.72 1.65 -44.15
CA ASP A 485 -17.06 2.99 -43.68
C ASP A 485 -18.55 3.14 -43.35
N ASN A 486 -18.86 3.46 -42.09
CA ASN A 486 -20.05 4.25 -41.75
C ASN A 486 -19.73 5.16 -40.54
N ASP A 487 -19.59 6.44 -40.84
CA ASP A 487 -19.74 7.55 -39.89
C ASP A 487 -21.06 7.40 -39.09
N ASP A 488 -21.02 7.92 -37.86
CA ASP A 488 -22.13 8.09 -36.90
C ASP A 488 -22.53 6.88 -36.04
N ASN A 489 -21.67 6.52 -35.08
CA ASN A 489 -22.10 6.03 -33.76
C ASN A 489 -21.17 6.58 -32.65
N GLU A 490 -21.35 7.86 -32.32
CA GLU A 490 -20.96 8.40 -31.00
C GLU A 490 -21.80 7.68 -29.93
N ASN A 491 -21.36 6.52 -29.39
CA ASN A 491 -21.78 5.98 -28.09
C ASN A 491 -21.04 4.68 -27.72
N ASP A 492 -19.71 4.66 -27.81
CA ASP A 492 -18.90 3.67 -27.08
C ASP A 492 -17.85 4.37 -26.20
N SER A 493 -18.25 5.47 -25.56
CA SER A 493 -17.52 5.95 -24.40
C SER A 493 -17.79 4.96 -23.27
N SER A 494 -16.81 4.11 -22.95
CA SER A 494 -16.72 3.51 -21.62
C SER A 494 -16.98 4.63 -20.60
N ASN A 495 -18.13 4.61 -19.93
CA ASN A 495 -18.49 5.65 -18.99
C ASN A 495 -17.49 5.62 -17.84
N GLU A 496 -16.51 6.50 -17.87
CA GLU A 496 -15.56 6.65 -16.77
C GLU A 496 -16.26 7.30 -15.58
N ILE A 497 -16.01 6.78 -14.39
CA ILE A 497 -16.53 7.28 -13.12
C ILE A 497 -15.35 7.76 -12.29
N LEU A 498 -15.50 8.94 -11.67
CA LEU A 498 -14.49 9.50 -10.79
C LEU A 498 -14.73 9.04 -9.35
N LEU A 499 -13.71 8.43 -8.77
CA LEU A 499 -13.64 8.02 -7.38
C LEU A 499 -12.72 8.98 -6.62
N ALA A 500 -13.26 9.65 -5.60
CA ALA A 500 -12.51 10.54 -4.73
C ALA A 500 -11.84 9.75 -3.61
N PHE A 501 -10.50 9.76 -3.58
CA PHE A 501 -9.73 9.12 -2.53
C PHE A 501 -9.67 9.99 -1.27
N THR A 502 -10.42 9.58 -0.24
CA THR A 502 -10.86 10.47 0.84
C THR A 502 -10.54 9.88 2.22
N ARG A 503 -10.05 10.73 3.13
CA ARG A 503 -10.06 10.43 4.58
C ARG A 503 -11.15 11.23 5.28
N VAL A 504 -11.94 10.57 6.12
CA VAL A 504 -12.90 11.24 7.01
C VAL A 504 -12.18 11.59 8.32
N TYR A 505 -12.06 12.88 8.63
CA TYR A 505 -11.45 13.33 9.89
C TYR A 505 -12.48 13.42 11.02
N SER A 506 -13.68 13.90 10.72
CA SER A 506 -14.78 14.01 11.67
C SER A 506 -16.14 13.76 11.01
N GLY A 507 -17.13 13.41 11.84
CA GLY A 507 -18.47 13.00 11.44
C GLY A 507 -18.54 11.60 10.83
N THR A 508 -19.67 11.30 10.20
CA THR A 508 -19.91 10.06 9.46
C THR A 508 -20.55 10.40 8.12
N ILE A 509 -19.97 9.91 7.03
CA ILE A 509 -20.52 10.08 5.68
C ILE A 509 -21.34 8.85 5.32
N ASN A 510 -22.60 9.01 4.95
CA ASN A 510 -23.47 7.93 4.50
C ASN A 510 -23.78 8.05 3.01
N VAL A 511 -24.15 6.92 2.43
CA VAL A 511 -24.71 6.90 1.07
C VAL A 511 -26.04 7.68 1.06
N ASN A 512 -26.19 8.56 0.05
CA ASN A 512 -27.25 9.55 -0.14
C ASN A 512 -27.16 10.82 0.73
N ASP A 513 -26.08 11.02 1.48
CA ASP A 513 -25.88 12.30 2.18
C ASP A 513 -25.59 13.43 1.17
N GLU A 514 -26.10 14.63 1.47
CA GLU A 514 -25.74 15.85 0.75
C GLU A 514 -24.55 16.52 1.46
N ILE A 515 -23.41 16.57 0.78
CA ILE A 515 -22.17 17.16 1.29
C ILE A 515 -21.73 18.34 0.44
N CYS A 516 -20.86 19.18 1.00
CA CYS A 516 -20.21 20.27 0.27
C CYS A 516 -18.74 19.93 0.04
N VAL A 517 -18.25 20.13 -1.17
CA VAL A 517 -16.84 20.00 -1.55
C VAL A 517 -16.28 21.38 -1.85
N LEU A 518 -15.28 21.78 -1.09
CA LEU A 518 -14.54 23.03 -1.27
C LEU A 518 -13.32 22.80 -2.16
N SER A 519 -13.15 23.65 -3.17
CA SER A 519 -11.97 23.67 -4.03
C SER A 519 -10.76 24.29 -3.33
N PRO A 520 -9.52 24.05 -3.79
CA PRO A 520 -8.32 24.68 -3.24
C PRO A 520 -8.34 26.21 -3.30
N LEU A 521 -9.09 26.80 -4.23
CA LEU A 521 -9.19 28.26 -4.41
C LEU A 521 -10.20 28.94 -3.46
N TYR A 522 -10.96 28.17 -2.67
CA TYR A 522 -11.93 28.72 -1.72
C TYR A 522 -11.24 29.47 -0.57
N ASP A 523 -11.52 30.76 -0.39
CA ASP A 523 -10.89 31.61 0.62
C ASP A 523 -11.74 31.71 1.89
N ASN A 524 -11.22 31.19 3.00
CA ASN A 524 -11.88 31.22 4.32
C ASN A 524 -12.05 32.65 4.88
N SER A 525 -11.31 33.65 4.39
CA SER A 525 -11.45 35.04 4.85
C SER A 525 -12.68 35.75 4.29
N LYS A 526 -13.22 35.25 3.17
CA LYS A 526 -14.37 35.83 2.49
C LYS A 526 -15.65 35.11 2.88
N PRO A 527 -16.82 35.79 2.85
CA PRO A 527 -18.10 35.14 3.06
C PRO A 527 -18.37 34.04 2.03
N PHE A 528 -19.16 33.03 2.41
CA PHE A 528 -19.58 31.93 1.53
C PHE A 528 -20.44 32.44 0.35
N ASP A 529 -21.14 33.56 0.54
CA ASP A 529 -22.02 34.18 -0.45
C ASP A 529 -21.28 35.15 -1.39
N ASP A 530 -19.96 35.29 -1.23
CA ASP A 530 -19.12 36.07 -2.13
C ASP A 530 -19.09 35.46 -3.55
N ASP A 531 -19.05 36.33 -4.57
CA ASP A 531 -19.15 35.91 -5.98
C ASP A 531 -17.96 35.05 -6.43
N GLU A 532 -16.79 35.15 -5.78
CA GLU A 532 -15.65 34.28 -6.03
C GLU A 532 -15.82 32.94 -5.30
N ASN A 533 -16.15 32.96 -4.00
CA ASN A 533 -16.30 31.73 -3.21
C ASN A 533 -17.41 30.81 -3.71
N LYS A 534 -18.54 31.37 -4.19
CA LYS A 534 -19.63 30.60 -4.78
C LYS A 534 -19.20 29.64 -5.89
N LYS A 535 -18.17 29.99 -6.65
CA LYS A 535 -17.64 29.16 -7.76
C LYS A 535 -16.84 27.96 -7.27
N HIS A 536 -16.38 28.01 -6.02
CA HIS A 536 -15.47 27.04 -5.42
C HIS A 536 -16.18 26.15 -4.38
N ILE A 537 -17.48 26.37 -4.17
CA ILE A 537 -18.38 25.57 -3.34
C ILE A 537 -19.19 24.67 -4.26
N HIS A 538 -19.04 23.35 -4.11
CA HIS A 538 -19.80 22.38 -4.87
C HIS A 538 -20.66 21.53 -3.96
N LYS A 539 -21.98 21.54 -4.17
CA LYS A 539 -22.90 20.61 -3.50
C LYS A 539 -22.91 19.29 -4.25
N VAL A 540 -22.69 18.21 -3.51
CA VAL A 540 -22.46 16.87 -4.05
C VAL A 540 -23.28 15.89 -3.24
N ASN A 541 -24.01 15.02 -3.94
CA ASN A 541 -24.70 13.89 -3.31
C ASN A 541 -23.78 12.67 -3.33
N VAL A 542 -23.67 11.99 -2.19
CA VAL A 542 -22.86 10.79 -2.07
C VAL A 542 -23.62 9.62 -2.70
N ASP A 543 -23.23 9.21 -3.90
CA ASP A 543 -23.94 8.14 -4.60
C ASP A 543 -23.50 6.77 -4.09
N ARG A 544 -22.20 6.57 -3.88
CA ARG A 544 -21.62 5.30 -3.42
C ARG A 544 -20.36 5.51 -2.59
N LEU A 545 -20.11 4.58 -1.68
CA LEU A 545 -18.92 4.53 -0.83
C LEU A 545 -18.24 3.16 -0.95
N TYR A 546 -16.92 3.16 -1.04
CA TYR A 546 -16.12 1.96 -1.19
C TYR A 546 -14.92 1.94 -0.23
N VAL A 547 -14.59 0.76 0.27
CA VAL A 547 -13.29 0.46 0.84
C VAL A 547 -12.36 -0.02 -0.27
N LEU A 548 -11.16 0.54 -0.32
CA LEU A 548 -10.18 0.30 -1.37
C LEU A 548 -9.38 -0.97 -1.06
N MET A 549 -9.40 -1.93 -1.99
CA MET A 549 -8.71 -3.23 -1.87
C MET A 549 -7.71 -3.43 -3.02
N GLY A 550 -6.92 -2.39 -3.31
CA GLY A 550 -6.06 -2.33 -4.48
C GLY A 550 -6.89 -2.14 -5.75
N ARG A 551 -6.97 -3.18 -6.59
CA ARG A 551 -7.78 -3.18 -7.83
C ARG A 551 -9.27 -3.37 -7.56
N ASP A 552 -9.61 -4.05 -6.47
CA ASP A 552 -10.99 -4.34 -6.11
C ASP A 552 -11.55 -3.23 -5.21
N LEU A 553 -12.87 -3.03 -5.30
CA LEU A 553 -13.62 -2.11 -4.43
C LEU A 553 -14.62 -2.92 -3.60
N THR A 554 -14.75 -2.60 -2.31
CA THR A 554 -15.75 -3.23 -1.44
C THR A 554 -16.81 -2.19 -1.05
N PRO A 555 -18.09 -2.34 -1.45
CA PRO A 555 -19.11 -1.35 -1.15
C PRO A 555 -19.42 -1.28 0.35
N VAL A 556 -19.60 -0.05 0.86
CA VAL A 556 -19.99 0.24 2.25
C VAL A 556 -21.12 1.26 2.30
N LYS A 557 -21.89 1.28 3.38
CA LYS A 557 -23.06 2.17 3.55
C LYS A 557 -22.74 3.47 4.27
N SER A 558 -21.71 3.45 5.12
CA SER A 558 -21.36 4.53 6.03
C SER A 558 -19.86 4.51 6.28
N ALA A 559 -19.22 5.67 6.33
CA ALA A 559 -17.81 5.85 6.61
C ALA A 559 -17.62 6.79 7.81
N PRO A 560 -17.35 6.27 9.02
CA PRO A 560 -17.13 7.08 10.20
C PRO A 560 -15.75 7.74 10.23
N ALA A 561 -15.58 8.74 11.09
CA ALA A 561 -14.31 9.41 11.36
C ALA A 561 -13.14 8.43 11.62
N GLY A 562 -12.01 8.71 10.96
CA GLY A 562 -10.78 7.92 11.02
C GLY A 562 -10.62 6.91 9.88
N THR A 563 -11.64 6.71 9.05
CA THR A 563 -11.59 5.78 7.90
C THR A 563 -11.06 6.44 6.63
N ILE A 564 -10.52 5.62 5.73
CA ILE A 564 -10.10 6.00 4.39
C ILE A 564 -11.01 5.26 3.40
N ILE A 565 -11.62 5.99 2.49
CA ILE A 565 -12.65 5.51 1.59
C ILE A 565 -12.50 6.07 0.16
N GLY A 566 -13.05 5.34 -0.80
CA GLY A 566 -13.38 5.86 -2.12
C GLY A 566 -14.81 6.38 -2.13
N LEU A 567 -15.00 7.67 -2.40
CA LEU A 567 -16.31 8.29 -2.54
C LEU A 567 -16.63 8.48 -4.02
N VAL A 568 -17.80 8.02 -4.46
CA VAL A 568 -18.26 8.21 -5.83
C VAL A 568 -19.49 9.11 -5.84
N SER A 569 -19.47 10.08 -6.75
CA SER A 569 -20.62 10.93 -7.05
C SER A 569 -20.68 11.24 -8.53
N SER A 570 -21.90 11.21 -9.08
CA SER A 570 -22.27 11.65 -10.42
C SER A 570 -21.88 13.11 -10.69
N PHE A 571 -21.85 13.94 -9.65
CA PHE A 571 -21.45 15.34 -9.77
C PHE A 571 -19.94 15.53 -9.97
N PHE A 572 -19.11 14.55 -9.61
CA PHE A 572 -17.66 14.68 -9.78
C PHE A 572 -17.22 14.80 -11.23
N LYS A 573 -17.97 14.26 -12.21
CA LYS A 573 -17.69 14.50 -13.64
C LYS A 573 -17.66 15.99 -13.99
N ASN A 574 -18.43 16.80 -13.28
CA ASN A 574 -18.51 18.24 -13.48
C ASN A 574 -17.57 19.03 -12.56
N ILE A 575 -16.98 18.36 -11.57
CA ILE A 575 -16.18 18.93 -10.49
C ILE A 575 -14.86 18.15 -10.47
N VAL A 576 -14.02 18.37 -11.47
CA VAL A 576 -12.67 17.78 -11.46
C VAL A 576 -11.81 18.66 -10.57
N LEU A 577 -11.41 18.17 -9.40
CA LEU A 577 -10.60 18.88 -8.42
C LEU A 577 -9.36 18.05 -8.08
N LYS A 578 -8.20 18.70 -7.97
CA LYS A 578 -6.93 18.10 -7.55
C LYS A 578 -7.02 17.52 -6.14
N THR A 579 -7.42 18.39 -5.22
CA THR A 579 -7.65 18.12 -3.81
C THR A 579 -8.92 18.86 -3.42
N GLY A 580 -9.57 18.41 -2.36
CA GLY A 580 -10.82 19.01 -1.92
C GLY A 580 -11.06 18.80 -0.44
N THR A 581 -11.80 19.73 0.17
CA THR A 581 -12.26 19.58 1.55
C THR A 581 -13.75 19.31 1.56
N ILE A 582 -14.15 18.19 2.17
CA ILE A 582 -15.56 17.83 2.36
C ILE A 582 -16.02 18.43 3.67
N LEU A 583 -17.17 19.11 3.66
CA LEU A 583 -17.81 19.68 4.85
C LEU A 583 -19.33 19.53 4.78
N SER A 584 -19.97 19.51 5.96
CA SER A 584 -21.41 19.77 6.09
C SER A 584 -21.75 21.15 5.50
N PHE A 585 -22.87 21.26 4.78
CA PHE A 585 -23.28 22.53 4.18
C PHE A 585 -23.53 23.64 5.22
N ASP A 586 -23.98 23.28 6.42
CA ASP A 586 -24.24 24.24 7.50
C ASP A 586 -22.98 24.81 8.13
N VAL A 587 -21.86 24.07 8.09
CA VAL A 587 -20.53 24.58 8.51
C VAL A 587 -20.06 25.66 7.54
N VAL A 588 -20.20 25.42 6.23
CA VAL A 588 -19.76 26.38 5.20
C VAL A 588 -20.54 27.69 5.30
N LYS A 589 -21.87 27.64 5.51
CA LYS A 589 -22.70 28.85 5.71
C LYS A 589 -22.29 29.72 6.88
N LYS A 590 -21.70 29.14 7.93
CA LYS A 590 -21.28 29.88 9.13
C LYS A 590 -20.04 30.75 8.88
N ASN A 591 -19.40 30.67 7.71
CA ASN A 591 -18.11 31.32 7.40
C ASN A 591 -17.00 31.00 8.40
N LYS A 592 -17.07 29.81 8.99
CA LYS A 592 -16.10 29.29 9.97
C LYS A 592 -15.60 27.91 9.56
N SER A 593 -15.39 27.75 8.26
CA SER A 593 -14.93 26.51 7.63
C SER A 593 -13.41 26.40 7.66
N ILE A 594 -12.91 25.22 7.28
CA ILE A 594 -11.51 25.00 6.98
C ILE A 594 -11.37 24.45 5.56
N ASN A 595 -10.22 24.72 4.94
CA ASN A 595 -9.88 24.17 3.64
C ASN A 595 -8.52 23.44 3.70
N PHE A 596 -8.54 22.14 3.96
CA PHE A 596 -7.34 21.29 3.93
C PHE A 596 -6.66 21.29 2.55
N ALA A 597 -7.43 21.53 1.48
CA ALA A 597 -6.90 21.61 0.12
C ALA A 597 -5.99 22.83 -0.12
N GLN A 598 -6.03 23.85 0.76
CA GLN A 598 -5.13 25.02 0.72
C GLN A 598 -3.80 24.83 1.45
N SER A 599 -3.62 23.72 2.16
CA SER A 599 -2.37 23.44 2.84
C SER A 599 -1.25 23.33 1.80
N ILE A 600 -0.35 24.31 1.81
CA ILE A 600 0.85 24.34 0.97
C ILE A 600 1.72 23.17 1.42
N SER A 601 1.93 22.18 0.56
CA SER A 601 2.99 21.23 0.83
C SER A 601 4.32 21.93 0.61
N ILE A 602 5.16 21.97 1.64
CA ILE A 602 6.50 22.57 1.57
C ILE A 602 7.39 21.83 0.53
N ILE A 603 6.98 20.62 0.10
CA ILE A 603 7.69 19.78 -0.88
C ILE A 603 6.90 19.70 -2.21
N ASP A 604 6.19 20.77 -2.58
CA ASP A 604 5.80 20.96 -3.98
C ASP A 604 7.07 21.24 -4.79
N VAL A 605 7.61 20.21 -5.45
CA VAL A 605 8.65 20.39 -6.45
C VAL A 605 8.06 21.28 -7.54
N PRO A 606 8.54 22.52 -7.73
CA PRO A 606 8.02 23.38 -8.77
C PRO A 606 8.23 22.66 -10.11
N PRO A 607 7.27 22.73 -11.06
CA PRO A 607 7.45 22.08 -12.34
C PRO A 607 8.71 22.64 -13.02
N ILE A 608 9.64 21.75 -13.36
CA ILE A 608 10.98 22.08 -13.89
C ILE A 608 10.99 21.92 -15.41
N VAL A 609 10.33 20.87 -15.90
CA VAL A 609 10.33 20.49 -17.31
C VAL A 609 9.17 21.20 -18.01
N ARG A 610 9.48 21.97 -19.04
CA ARG A 610 8.50 22.70 -19.86
C ARG A 610 8.62 22.25 -21.31
N VAL A 611 7.50 21.80 -21.89
CA VAL A 611 7.45 21.35 -23.29
C VAL A 611 6.22 21.90 -24.00
N THR A 612 6.35 22.14 -25.30
CA THR A 612 5.24 22.57 -26.17
C THR A 612 4.58 21.34 -26.76
N LEU A 613 3.26 21.27 -26.72
CA LEU A 613 2.47 20.15 -27.24
C LEU A 613 1.69 20.59 -28.48
N GLU A 614 1.74 19.76 -29.52
CA GLU A 614 0.95 19.95 -30.73
C GLU A 614 0.17 18.66 -31.06
N PRO A 615 -1.12 18.75 -31.42
CA PRO A 615 -1.84 17.58 -31.88
C PRO A 615 -1.36 17.20 -33.29
N THR A 616 -1.17 15.91 -33.56
CA THR A 616 -0.74 15.43 -34.89
C THR A 616 -1.69 15.89 -36.00
N LYS A 617 -2.98 16.05 -35.67
CA LYS A 617 -4.01 16.62 -36.54
C LYS A 617 -4.48 17.95 -35.96
N LEU A 618 -4.25 19.06 -36.67
CA LEU A 618 -4.65 20.43 -36.25
C LEU A 618 -6.14 20.58 -35.90
N LYS A 619 -7.03 19.77 -36.48
CA LYS A 619 -8.47 19.77 -36.15
C LYS A 619 -8.76 19.39 -34.70
N ASN A 620 -7.82 18.72 -34.02
CA ASN A 620 -7.98 18.23 -32.66
C ASN A 620 -7.50 19.21 -31.59
N MET A 621 -7.15 20.46 -31.96
CA MET A 621 -6.64 21.45 -31.00
C MET A 621 -7.60 21.71 -29.84
N ASP A 622 -8.90 21.77 -30.10
CA ASP A 622 -9.91 21.93 -29.05
C ASP A 622 -9.96 20.73 -28.09
N LYS A 623 -9.71 19.51 -28.60
CA LYS A 623 -9.63 18.30 -27.77
C LYS A 623 -8.38 18.33 -26.89
N LEU A 624 -7.25 18.78 -27.43
CA LEU A 624 -6.02 18.95 -26.66
C LEU A 624 -6.20 19.95 -25.51
N ILE A 625 -6.78 21.13 -25.79
CA ILE A 625 -7.01 22.16 -24.77
C ILE A 625 -7.97 21.64 -23.68
N LYS A 626 -9.01 20.90 -24.05
CA LYS A 626 -9.92 20.27 -23.08
C LYS A 626 -9.20 19.19 -22.26
N GLY A 627 -8.42 18.32 -22.89
CA GLY A 627 -7.66 17.27 -22.22
C GLY A 627 -6.62 17.84 -21.26
N ILE A 628 -5.92 18.91 -21.63
CA ILE A 628 -4.97 19.60 -20.74
C ILE A 628 -5.68 20.21 -19.53
N LYS A 629 -6.87 20.78 -19.71
CA LYS A 629 -7.68 21.24 -18.57
C LYS A 629 -8.04 20.09 -17.64
N GLN A 630 -8.35 18.90 -18.17
CA GLN A 630 -8.63 17.72 -17.35
C GLN A 630 -7.36 17.20 -16.65
N LEU A 631 -6.24 17.11 -17.36
CA LEU A 631 -4.94 16.70 -16.80
C LEU A 631 -4.50 17.67 -15.69
N ASN A 632 -4.62 18.98 -15.91
CA ASN A 632 -4.38 19.99 -14.89
C ASN A 632 -5.25 19.81 -13.66
N LEU A 633 -6.41 19.15 -13.75
CA LEU A 633 -7.27 18.94 -12.59
C LEU A 633 -7.00 17.57 -11.94
N ALA A 634 -6.52 16.59 -12.71
CA ALA A 634 -6.13 15.28 -12.22
C ALA A 634 -4.77 15.29 -11.51
N ASP A 635 -3.79 16.03 -12.04
CA ASP A 635 -2.42 16.04 -11.54
C ASP A 635 -2.06 17.37 -10.85
N PRO A 636 -1.69 17.36 -9.56
CA PRO A 636 -1.35 18.58 -8.83
C PRO A 636 -0.10 19.29 -9.33
N CYS A 637 0.90 18.56 -9.84
CA CYS A 637 2.19 19.10 -10.28
C CYS A 637 2.17 19.62 -11.72
N VAL A 638 1.13 19.33 -12.49
CA VAL A 638 1.03 19.75 -13.88
C VAL A 638 0.50 21.19 -14.00
N ARG A 639 1.10 21.96 -14.91
CA ARG A 639 0.58 23.24 -15.38
C ARG A 639 0.58 23.28 -16.90
N GLY A 640 -0.61 23.17 -17.47
CA GLY A 640 -0.85 23.37 -18.89
C GLY A 640 -1.54 24.69 -19.17
N TYR A 641 -1.00 25.48 -20.10
CA TYR A 641 -1.59 26.76 -20.53
C TYR A 641 -1.25 27.06 -21.99
N MET A 642 -1.98 28.01 -22.56
CA MET A 642 -1.68 28.55 -23.89
C MET A 642 -0.81 29.79 -23.70
N SER A 643 0.37 29.81 -24.33
CA SER A 643 1.27 30.96 -24.35
C SER A 643 0.66 32.11 -25.15
N GLU A 644 1.22 33.32 -24.98
CA GLU A 644 0.87 34.49 -25.77
C GLU A 644 1.11 34.27 -27.28
N ASP A 645 2.08 33.41 -27.62
CA ASP A 645 2.41 33.02 -29.00
C ASP A 645 1.42 32.00 -29.61
N GLY A 646 0.44 31.54 -28.83
CA GLY A 646 -0.54 30.54 -29.26
C GLY A 646 -0.08 29.09 -29.14
N GLU A 647 1.13 28.86 -28.63
CA GLU A 647 1.65 27.54 -28.31
C GLU A 647 0.98 26.96 -27.06
N VAL A 648 0.70 25.67 -27.07
CA VAL A 648 0.19 24.96 -25.90
C VAL A 648 1.37 24.38 -25.13
N VAL A 649 1.54 24.85 -23.91
CA VAL A 649 2.69 24.51 -23.06
C VAL A 649 2.25 23.60 -21.92
N LEU A 650 3.02 22.56 -21.64
CA LEU A 650 2.89 21.68 -20.49
C LEU A 650 4.13 21.77 -19.61
N GLU A 651 3.95 22.12 -18.34
CA GLU A 651 4.98 22.11 -17.31
C GLU A 651 4.75 20.94 -16.36
N THR A 652 5.81 20.17 -16.07
CA THR A 652 5.78 18.96 -15.24
C THR A 652 6.99 18.90 -14.30
N ALA A 653 6.93 18.02 -13.29
CA ALA A 653 7.96 17.93 -12.26
C ALA A 653 9.31 17.38 -12.76
N GLY A 654 9.30 16.51 -13.78
CA GLY A 654 10.46 15.82 -14.31
C GLY A 654 10.14 15.03 -15.57
N GLU A 655 11.14 14.39 -16.16
CA GLU A 655 11.04 13.69 -17.45
C GLU A 655 10.07 12.49 -17.39
N LEU A 656 10.16 11.69 -16.33
CA LEU A 656 9.27 10.53 -16.14
C LEU A 656 7.82 10.98 -15.92
N HIS A 657 7.64 12.09 -15.22
CA HIS A 657 6.33 12.68 -15.03
C HIS A 657 5.76 13.26 -16.34
N LEU A 658 6.59 13.89 -17.18
CA LEU A 658 6.19 14.35 -18.50
C LEU A 658 5.69 13.19 -19.38
N GLU A 659 6.45 12.09 -19.45
CA GLU A 659 6.06 10.90 -20.22
C GLU A 659 4.71 10.32 -19.76
N ARG A 660 4.48 10.29 -18.43
CA ARG A 660 3.18 9.88 -17.86
C ARG A 660 2.06 10.81 -18.32
N CYS A 661 2.27 12.12 -18.22
CA CYS A 661 1.28 13.13 -18.58
C CYS A 661 0.89 13.04 -20.06
N ILE A 662 1.87 12.82 -20.95
CA ILE A 662 1.62 12.65 -22.38
C ILE A 662 0.74 11.42 -22.60
N LYS A 663 1.10 10.27 -22.03
CA LYS A 663 0.27 9.05 -22.14
C LYS A 663 -1.14 9.25 -21.60
N ASP A 664 -1.29 9.93 -20.47
CA ASP A 664 -2.61 10.20 -19.90
C ASP A 664 -3.44 11.12 -20.82
N LEU A 665 -2.82 12.08 -21.52
CA LEU A 665 -3.49 12.88 -22.54
C LEU A 665 -3.90 12.05 -23.77
N GLU A 666 -3.02 11.18 -24.24
CA GLU A 666 -3.24 10.34 -25.42
C GLU A 666 -4.28 9.24 -25.19
N GLU A 667 -4.28 8.60 -24.00
CA GLU A 667 -5.13 7.44 -23.72
C GLU A 667 -6.43 7.80 -22.99
N ARG A 668 -6.38 8.73 -22.03
CA ARG A 668 -7.49 8.98 -21.08
C ARG A 668 -8.24 10.28 -21.37
N PHE A 669 -7.52 11.39 -21.46
CA PHE A 669 -8.16 12.71 -21.46
C PHE A 669 -8.50 13.23 -22.86
N ALA A 670 -7.49 13.50 -23.70
CA ALA A 670 -7.70 14.09 -25.01
C ALA A 670 -8.05 13.03 -26.07
N LYS A 671 -7.56 11.79 -25.92
CA LYS A 671 -7.77 10.67 -26.86
C LYS A 671 -7.33 11.00 -28.30
N ILE A 672 -6.13 11.59 -28.40
CA ILE A 672 -5.51 12.04 -29.66
C ILE A 672 -4.00 11.81 -29.59
N ASP A 673 -3.36 11.64 -30.73
CA ASP A 673 -1.90 11.54 -30.82
C ASP A 673 -1.26 12.92 -30.68
N ILE A 674 -0.27 13.04 -29.80
CA ILE A 674 0.40 14.31 -29.46
C ILE A 674 1.86 14.27 -29.90
N THR A 675 2.32 15.36 -30.49
CA THR A 675 3.73 15.62 -30.80
C THR A 675 4.29 16.59 -29.75
N VAL A 676 5.50 16.30 -29.28
CA VAL A 676 6.18 16.89 -28.12
C VAL A 676 7.46 17.59 -28.58
#